data_AF-A0A812P9G7-F1
#
_entry.id   AF-A0A812P9G7-F1
#
_cell.length_a   1.000
_cell.length_b   1.000
_cell.length_c   1.000
_cell.angle_alpha   90.00
_cell.angle_beta   90.00
_cell.angle_gamma   90.00
#
_symmetry.space_group_name_H-M   'P 1'
#
loop_
_entity.id
_entity.type
_entity.pdbx_description
1 polymer ?
#
loop_
_entity_poly.entity_id
_entity_poly.type
_entity_poly.pdbx_seq_one_letter_code
_entity_poly.pdbx_strand_id
1 'polypeptide(L)'
;MASLTLGGRRRGVQSAMRSCAARRFGASTRGDFATTSLTGSMRLHPGHRKQAFKADCTRIWGNLFDYTYSQYKDNHTPVAIKCQKHGTFWMKPRDHIQRRLGCPKCGSLFVPGSLQERAAVMLTTESMPSLGQHILRSRQLASQIASVALKGEESWVVEVGVGAGALTTALLQSPSCEGVVGFELDERILSQAMEKGGVIRRYHPISRDVPEVARTLSREAWEDHLVGSSRCFVFKGDFLSCRAVPSRCQVAVGNIPYRISTAVVSKLLCQEPLMHRIVLTLQAEFVRKLLAKPGSIKFGRVSALVQALCSNAQFAIPGILPPDVFSPPPRVDSAVVLLELHDALRHKGVEVSAAALDQLLRLLLDVRGPSRGLGLEARLTEVEEQVASRILPETWRLAMARAGVDPAKPAVAMGPAEFVALTAELCNLGFASGTRRALVSSYITPPHQLRVRLKPGKSHDDLFVEEGSSKVKRKQGQPVAGLLGALQSIWGGYGKDSKASDEVNAPAKKELADGEETIHIFSVASGHLYEKLLSIMILSVRNNTKNPLHFWFIDNFLSPKFKAFIPQLAARYDFKYDFVTYKWPSWLNPQSEKQRLIWAYKILFLDVLFPQDVPKIIFIDADQVVRADVKELWDLDLKGNVYGFVPMGDSNPDTEGFRFWKQGYWKSHLGNKPYHISALFVVDLIEFRRTSIGESLRGVYNQLSRDPNSLANLDQDLPNFAQHQVPIFTLPSEWLWCETWCSQESKKTAKTIDLCQNPLTKEPKIVMAKRIIAEWQTYHDEVQHLQSEFEAAAAPPPGGKVEL
;
A
#
# COMPACT_ATOMS: atom_id res chain seq x y z
N MET A 1 -63.72 -0.85 32.29
CA MET A 1 -64.57 -0.86 31.07
C MET A 1 -63.76 -1.55 29.98
N ALA A 2 -63.91 -2.87 29.82
CA ALA A 2 -64.60 -3.56 28.71
C ALA A 2 -63.90 -3.35 27.33
N SER A 3 -63.53 -4.33 26.49
CA SER A 3 -63.70 -5.80 26.47
C SER A 3 -62.85 -6.45 25.34
N LEU A 4 -62.42 -7.71 25.55
CA LEU A 4 -62.17 -8.84 24.58
C LEU A 4 -60.95 -8.80 23.59
N THR A 5 -59.84 -9.56 23.80
CA THR A 5 -59.49 -11.02 23.54
C THR A 5 -59.12 -11.33 22.07
N LEU A 6 -58.14 -12.16 21.65
CA LEU A 6 -57.24 -13.23 22.13
C LEU A 6 -55.88 -13.09 21.36
N GLY A 7 -54.73 -13.70 21.65
CA GLY A 7 -54.25 -14.72 22.57
C GLY A 7 -52.76 -14.98 22.26
N GLY A 8 -51.94 -15.26 23.27
CA GLY A 8 -50.51 -15.54 23.08
C GLY A 8 -49.73 -15.67 24.39
N ARG A 9 -49.58 -16.91 24.86
CA ARG A 9 -48.64 -17.40 25.90
C ARG A 9 -47.89 -18.57 25.22
N ARG A 10 -46.66 -18.98 25.51
CA ARG A 10 -45.47 -18.59 26.30
C ARG A 10 -44.55 -19.84 26.22
N ARG A 11 -43.21 -19.68 26.27
CA ARG A 11 -42.16 -20.70 26.57
C ARG A 11 -41.93 -21.75 25.46
N GLY A 12 -40.74 -22.32 25.23
CA GLY A 12 -39.41 -22.25 25.86
C GLY A 12 -38.55 -23.40 25.31
N VAL A 13 -37.24 -23.15 25.17
CA VAL A 13 -36.05 -24.06 25.19
C VAL A 13 -36.25 -25.58 25.01
N GLN A 14 -35.59 -26.20 24.01
CA GLN A 14 -34.60 -27.29 24.19
C GLN A 14 -34.04 -27.88 22.87
N SER A 15 -32.83 -28.42 22.99
CA SER A 15 -31.90 -29.03 22.02
C SER A 15 -32.35 -30.33 21.35
N ALA A 16 -31.73 -30.69 20.22
CA ALA A 16 -31.41 -32.09 19.91
C ALA A 16 -30.28 -32.26 18.87
N MET A 17 -29.16 -32.84 19.31
CA MET A 17 -28.28 -33.72 18.52
C MET A 17 -28.93 -35.11 18.43
N ARG A 18 -28.68 -35.86 17.33
CA ARG A 18 -28.31 -37.30 17.37
C ARG A 18 -28.01 -37.87 15.98
N SER A 19 -26.95 -38.69 15.96
CA SER A 19 -26.56 -39.64 14.92
C SER A 19 -27.35 -40.95 15.03
N CYS A 20 -27.43 -41.74 13.95
CA CYS A 20 -27.29 -43.20 14.01
C CYS A 20 -27.08 -43.82 12.61
N ALA A 21 -26.40 -44.96 12.58
CA ALA A 21 -25.89 -45.66 11.41
C ALA A 21 -26.67 -46.95 11.09
N ALA A 22 -26.44 -47.43 9.86
CA ALA A 22 -26.41 -48.83 9.39
C ALA A 22 -27.71 -49.66 9.29
N ARG A 23 -27.95 -50.22 8.09
CA ARG A 23 -28.05 -51.69 7.81
C ARG A 23 -28.13 -51.99 6.30
N ARG A 24 -27.38 -53.01 5.87
CA ARG A 24 -27.46 -53.75 4.58
C ARG A 24 -28.48 -54.89 4.71
N PHE A 25 -29.06 -55.38 3.60
CA PHE A 25 -29.01 -56.79 3.13
C PHE A 25 -29.99 -57.11 1.95
N GLY A 26 -29.53 -57.99 1.04
CA GLY A 26 -30.33 -58.89 0.15
C GLY A 26 -30.77 -58.29 -1.21
N ALA A 27 -30.33 -58.68 -2.42
CA ALA A 27 -30.06 -59.96 -3.13
C ALA A 27 -31.27 -60.50 -3.95
N SER A 28 -30.96 -61.16 -5.09
CA SER A 28 -31.81 -61.91 -6.07
C SER A 28 -32.27 -61.10 -7.31
N THR A 29 -31.80 -61.28 -8.56
CA THR A 29 -31.64 -62.40 -9.54
C THR A 29 -32.82 -62.58 -10.53
N ARG A 30 -32.51 -62.50 -11.83
CA ARG A 30 -33.14 -63.10 -13.06
C ARG A 30 -32.72 -62.21 -14.26
N GLY A 31 -32.32 -62.68 -15.44
CA GLY A 31 -32.28 -64.01 -16.07
C GLY A 31 -32.24 -63.75 -17.59
N ASP A 32 -31.47 -64.56 -18.30
CA ASP A 32 -30.90 -64.42 -19.65
C ASP A 32 -31.89 -64.29 -20.83
N PHE A 33 -31.42 -63.72 -21.96
CA PHE A 33 -31.46 -64.38 -23.30
C PHE A 33 -30.47 -63.70 -24.27
N ALA A 34 -29.70 -64.54 -24.97
CA ALA A 34 -28.57 -64.20 -25.82
C ALA A 34 -28.95 -64.09 -27.32
N THR A 35 -28.19 -63.30 -28.09
CA THR A 35 -27.78 -63.62 -29.48
C THR A 35 -26.64 -62.69 -29.94
N THR A 36 -25.72 -63.28 -30.70
CA THR A 36 -24.36 -62.86 -31.09
C THR A 36 -24.27 -61.81 -32.21
N SER A 37 -23.28 -60.89 -32.14
CA SER A 37 -22.28 -60.67 -33.22
C SER A 37 -21.13 -59.70 -32.84
N LEU A 38 -19.91 -60.23 -32.91
CA LEU A 38 -18.56 -59.66 -33.13
C LEU A 38 -18.36 -58.11 -33.22
N THR A 39 -17.58 -57.56 -32.29
CA THR A 39 -16.39 -56.68 -32.52
C THR A 39 -15.61 -56.53 -31.20
N GLY A 40 -14.37 -57.02 -31.17
CA GLY A 40 -13.56 -57.17 -29.94
C GLY A 40 -12.93 -55.88 -29.43
N SER A 41 -13.38 -55.40 -28.27
CA SER A 41 -12.71 -54.41 -27.43
C SER A 41 -11.97 -55.14 -26.31
N MET A 42 -10.63 -55.10 -26.29
CA MET A 42 -9.81 -55.63 -25.18
C MET A 42 -10.14 -54.91 -23.86
N ARG A 43 -10.85 -55.59 -22.95
CA ARG A 43 -10.93 -55.22 -21.53
C ARG A 43 -9.83 -55.97 -20.78
N LEU A 44 -8.96 -55.25 -20.07
CA LEU A 44 -7.94 -55.85 -19.21
C LEU A 44 -8.51 -56.14 -17.82
N HIS A 45 -8.36 -57.40 -17.38
CA HIS A 45 -8.73 -57.90 -16.06
C HIS A 45 -7.84 -57.35 -14.92
N PRO A 46 -8.36 -57.25 -13.68
CA PRO A 46 -7.66 -56.68 -12.54
C PRO A 46 -6.79 -57.73 -11.85
N GLY A 47 -5.51 -57.77 -12.20
CA GLY A 47 -4.52 -58.54 -11.46
C GLY A 47 -3.25 -58.77 -12.26
N HIS A 48 -2.31 -57.81 -12.27
CA HIS A 48 -0.86 -58.07 -12.42
C HIS A 48 0.02 -56.79 -12.25
N ARG A 49 0.77 -56.80 -11.13
CA ARG A 49 2.19 -56.46 -10.87
C ARG A 49 2.81 -55.13 -11.38
N LYS A 50 3.38 -54.38 -10.42
CA LYS A 50 4.24 -53.17 -10.49
C LYS A 50 5.21 -53.05 -11.68
N GLN A 51 5.65 -54.15 -12.28
CA GLN A 51 6.53 -54.17 -13.46
C GLN A 51 5.79 -53.78 -14.76
N ALA A 52 4.50 -54.10 -14.90
CA ALA A 52 3.71 -53.77 -16.09
C ALA A 52 3.51 -52.25 -16.25
N PHE A 53 3.25 -51.53 -15.15
CA PHE A 53 3.12 -50.07 -15.17
C PHE A 53 4.36 -49.37 -15.73
N LYS A 54 5.56 -49.78 -15.30
CA LYS A 54 6.81 -49.18 -15.78
C LYS A 54 7.04 -49.50 -17.26
N ALA A 55 6.81 -50.74 -17.67
CA ALA A 55 6.95 -51.15 -19.08
C ALA A 55 5.99 -50.39 -20.00
N ASP A 56 4.73 -50.22 -19.61
CA ASP A 56 3.75 -49.44 -20.37
C ASP A 56 4.11 -47.96 -20.45
N CYS A 57 4.60 -47.38 -19.36
CA CYS A 57 5.03 -45.99 -19.37
C CYS A 57 6.27 -45.77 -20.23
N THR A 58 7.28 -46.65 -20.18
CA THR A 58 8.46 -46.59 -21.06
C THR A 58 8.08 -46.80 -22.52
N ARG A 59 7.11 -47.67 -22.81
CA ARG A 59 6.59 -47.86 -24.18
C ARG A 59 5.89 -46.62 -24.74
N ILE A 60 5.16 -45.87 -23.91
CA ILE A 60 4.39 -44.69 -24.33
C ILE A 60 5.28 -43.44 -24.41
N TRP A 61 6.16 -43.25 -23.44
CA TRP A 61 6.90 -42.01 -23.22
C TRP A 61 8.41 -42.11 -23.47
N GLY A 62 8.93 -43.30 -23.73
CA GLY A 62 10.38 -43.55 -23.85
C GLY A 62 11.11 -43.16 -22.56
N ASN A 63 12.25 -42.48 -22.71
CA ASN A 63 13.12 -42.05 -21.62
C ASN A 63 12.76 -40.67 -21.03
N LEU A 64 11.61 -40.07 -21.38
CA LEU A 64 11.25 -38.71 -20.93
C LEU A 64 10.99 -38.60 -19.42
N PHE A 65 10.63 -39.72 -18.79
CA PHE A 65 10.34 -39.80 -17.37
C PHE A 65 11.02 -41.01 -16.74
N ASP A 66 11.44 -40.85 -15.49
CA ASP A 66 12.04 -41.88 -14.67
C ASP A 66 11.02 -42.38 -13.64
N TYR A 67 10.81 -43.70 -13.66
CA TYR A 67 9.86 -44.41 -12.81
C TYR A 67 10.55 -45.29 -11.77
N THR A 68 11.86 -45.14 -11.56
CA THR A 68 12.67 -45.99 -10.67
C THR A 68 12.05 -46.09 -9.27
N TYR A 69 11.60 -44.96 -8.72
CA TYR A 69 11.01 -44.87 -7.37
C TYR A 69 9.47 -44.93 -7.33
N SER A 70 8.80 -45.12 -8.47
CA SER A 70 7.33 -45.17 -8.53
C SER A 70 6.79 -46.44 -7.86
N GLN A 71 5.99 -46.28 -6.81
CA GLN A 71 5.30 -47.38 -6.12
C GLN A 71 3.87 -47.52 -6.64
N TYR A 72 3.69 -48.33 -7.69
CA TYR A 72 2.37 -48.60 -8.24
C TYR A 72 1.52 -49.46 -7.29
N LYS A 73 0.29 -49.00 -7.01
CA LYS A 73 -0.71 -49.71 -6.20
C LYS A 73 -1.94 -50.08 -7.04
N ASP A 74 -2.54 -49.08 -7.70
CA ASP A 74 -3.69 -49.21 -8.59
C ASP A 74 -3.73 -48.01 -9.58
N ASN A 75 -4.73 -47.98 -10.47
CA ASN A 75 -4.86 -46.96 -11.52
C ASN A 75 -5.37 -45.58 -11.06
N HIS A 76 -5.80 -45.47 -9.80
CA HIS A 76 -6.46 -44.29 -9.23
C HIS A 76 -5.64 -43.63 -8.11
N THR A 77 -4.72 -44.37 -7.50
CA THR A 77 -3.78 -43.88 -6.48
C THR A 77 -2.60 -43.18 -7.17
N PRO A 78 -2.35 -41.89 -6.86
CA PRO A 78 -1.24 -41.14 -7.45
C PRO A 78 0.13 -41.79 -7.16
N VAL A 79 0.98 -41.86 -8.18
CA VAL A 79 2.36 -42.34 -8.08
C VAL A 79 3.35 -41.21 -8.37
N ALA A 80 4.51 -41.26 -7.73
CA ALA A 80 5.60 -40.33 -7.99
C ALA A 80 6.28 -40.67 -9.33
N ILE A 81 6.37 -39.69 -10.24
CA ILE A 81 7.00 -39.80 -11.57
C ILE A 81 8.04 -38.67 -11.68
N LYS A 82 9.27 -39.01 -12.06
CA LYS A 82 10.34 -38.01 -12.19
C LYS A 82 10.47 -37.54 -13.64
N CYS A 83 10.20 -36.26 -13.89
CA CYS A 83 10.54 -35.63 -15.16
C CYS A 83 12.03 -35.31 -15.18
N GLN A 84 12.72 -35.69 -16.26
CA GLN A 84 14.16 -35.39 -16.40
C GLN A 84 14.47 -33.88 -16.38
N LYS A 85 13.52 -33.03 -16.79
CA LYS A 85 13.68 -31.56 -16.81
C LYS A 85 13.20 -30.86 -15.53
N HIS A 86 12.10 -31.34 -14.92
CA HIS A 86 11.35 -30.57 -13.91
C HIS A 86 11.23 -31.25 -12.54
N GLY A 87 11.89 -32.39 -12.35
CA GLY A 87 11.86 -33.14 -11.10
C GLY A 87 10.58 -33.97 -10.92
N THR A 88 10.35 -34.43 -9.70
CA THR A 88 9.29 -35.38 -9.37
C THR A 88 7.93 -34.71 -9.21
N PHE A 89 6.89 -35.32 -9.78
CA PHE A 89 5.50 -34.92 -9.64
C PHE A 89 4.62 -36.15 -9.39
N TRP A 90 3.40 -35.93 -8.91
CA TRP A 90 2.46 -36.99 -8.55
C TRP A 90 1.30 -37.04 -9.55
N MET A 91 1.01 -38.22 -10.09
CA MET A 91 -0.10 -38.39 -11.02
C MET A 91 -0.68 -39.79 -10.97
N LYS A 92 -1.98 -39.92 -11.28
CA LYS A 92 -2.65 -41.22 -11.35
C LYS A 92 -2.15 -41.99 -12.58
N PRO A 93 -1.80 -43.28 -12.45
CA PRO A 93 -1.36 -44.11 -13.57
C PRO A 93 -2.28 -44.08 -14.79
N ARG A 94 -3.62 -44.09 -14.60
CA ARG A 94 -4.57 -44.01 -15.71
C ARG A 94 -4.45 -42.72 -16.51
N ASP A 95 -4.21 -41.60 -15.83
CA ASP A 95 -4.15 -40.28 -16.46
C ASP A 95 -2.83 -40.15 -17.24
N HIS A 96 -1.78 -40.80 -16.75
CA HIS A 96 -0.48 -40.84 -17.41
C HIS A 96 -0.42 -41.79 -18.62
N ILE A 97 -1.04 -42.97 -18.52
CA ILE A 97 -1.01 -44.01 -19.56
C ILE A 97 -2.16 -43.82 -20.56
N GLN A 98 -3.41 -43.74 -20.08
CA GLN A 98 -4.59 -43.74 -20.95
C GLN A 98 -4.88 -42.33 -21.50
N ARG A 99 -4.80 -41.31 -20.65
CA ARG A 99 -5.04 -39.91 -21.06
C ARG A 99 -3.80 -39.21 -21.61
N ARG A 100 -2.65 -39.91 -21.59
CA ARG A 100 -1.34 -39.41 -22.04
C ARG A 100 -1.01 -38.02 -21.53
N LEU A 101 -1.29 -37.77 -20.25
CA LEU A 101 -0.88 -36.54 -19.58
C LEU A 101 0.56 -36.69 -19.09
N GLY A 102 1.42 -35.73 -19.42
CA GLY A 102 2.82 -35.67 -19.00
C GLY A 102 3.03 -34.80 -17.77
N CYS A 103 4.27 -34.38 -17.52
CA CYS A 103 4.58 -33.42 -16.46
C CYS A 103 3.75 -32.12 -16.61
N PRO A 104 3.10 -31.60 -15.56
CA PRO A 104 2.28 -30.39 -15.65
C PRO A 104 3.03 -29.14 -16.12
N LYS A 105 4.37 -29.15 -16.00
CA LYS A 105 5.24 -28.03 -16.37
C LYS A 105 5.68 -28.07 -17.85
N CYS A 106 5.76 -29.24 -18.48
CA CYS A 106 6.25 -29.37 -19.86
C CYS A 106 5.44 -30.28 -20.78
N GLY A 107 4.40 -30.92 -20.26
CA GLY A 107 3.63 -31.96 -20.92
C GLY A 107 2.26 -31.52 -21.42
N SER A 108 2.04 -30.24 -21.71
CA SER A 108 0.77 -29.76 -22.26
C SER A 108 0.61 -29.95 -23.78
N LEU A 109 1.57 -30.58 -24.48
CA LEU A 109 1.51 -30.85 -25.92
C LEU A 109 2.26 -32.14 -26.31
N PHE A 110 1.61 -33.30 -26.26
CA PHE A 110 2.07 -34.51 -26.98
C PHE A 110 0.85 -35.28 -27.51
N VAL A 111 0.66 -35.30 -28.82
CA VAL A 111 -0.32 -36.14 -29.54
C VAL A 111 0.46 -37.10 -30.47
N PRO A 112 0.05 -38.38 -30.65
CA PRO A 112 0.89 -39.42 -31.26
C PRO A 112 0.80 -39.49 -32.80
N GLY A 113 1.92 -39.85 -33.44
CA GLY A 113 2.07 -40.16 -34.87
C GLY A 113 3.49 -40.68 -35.17
N SER A 114 3.63 -41.61 -36.12
CA SER A 114 4.81 -42.45 -36.35
C SER A 114 6.07 -41.69 -36.82
N LEU A 115 7.26 -42.21 -36.50
CA LEU A 115 8.55 -41.57 -36.82
C LEU A 115 8.82 -41.39 -38.33
N GLN A 116 8.15 -42.15 -39.19
CA GLN A 116 8.32 -42.07 -40.65
C GLN A 116 7.48 -40.97 -41.30
N GLU A 117 6.30 -40.63 -40.75
CA GLU A 117 5.51 -39.47 -41.23
C GLU A 117 6.14 -38.13 -40.86
N ARG A 118 6.98 -38.11 -39.80
CA ARG A 118 7.73 -36.90 -39.39
C ARG A 118 8.80 -36.48 -40.39
N ALA A 119 9.38 -37.42 -41.14
CA ALA A 119 10.43 -37.12 -42.12
C ALA A 119 9.85 -36.52 -43.42
N ALA A 120 8.65 -36.95 -43.83
CA ALA A 120 7.98 -36.42 -45.03
C ALA A 120 7.35 -35.03 -44.81
N VAL A 121 6.86 -34.74 -43.60
CA VAL A 121 6.32 -33.41 -43.24
C VAL A 121 7.44 -32.40 -42.95
N MET A 122 8.65 -32.83 -42.58
CA MET A 122 9.77 -31.92 -42.35
C MET A 122 10.26 -31.19 -43.61
N LEU A 123 9.93 -31.70 -44.80
CA LEU A 123 10.41 -31.15 -46.08
C LEU A 123 9.35 -30.39 -46.86
N THR A 124 8.10 -30.29 -46.38
CA THR A 124 7.05 -29.50 -47.05
C THR A 124 6.20 -28.71 -46.05
N THR A 125 6.47 -27.40 -45.99
CA THR A 125 5.55 -26.29 -45.70
C THR A 125 4.82 -26.21 -44.34
N GLU A 126 5.21 -25.16 -43.58
CA GLU A 126 4.40 -24.36 -42.64
C GLU A 126 4.02 -24.99 -41.28
N SER A 127 4.89 -24.78 -40.29
CA SER A 127 4.63 -25.07 -38.88
C SER A 127 3.51 -24.18 -38.30
N MET A 128 2.54 -24.79 -37.58
CA MET A 128 1.52 -24.04 -36.85
C MET A 128 2.15 -23.16 -35.75
N PRO A 129 1.82 -21.86 -35.66
CA PRO A 129 2.32 -20.98 -34.60
C PRO A 129 1.95 -21.48 -33.20
N SER A 130 2.83 -21.24 -32.21
CA SER A 130 2.73 -21.75 -30.82
C SER A 130 1.51 -21.24 -30.04
N LEU A 131 0.77 -20.25 -30.57
CA LEU A 131 -0.35 -19.59 -29.93
C LEU A 131 -1.72 -19.90 -30.55
N GLY A 132 -1.79 -20.74 -31.59
CA GLY A 132 -3.03 -20.99 -32.34
C GLY A 132 -3.47 -19.77 -33.17
N GLN A 133 -2.49 -19.05 -33.73
CA GLN A 133 -2.68 -17.80 -34.48
C GLN A 133 -2.88 -18.08 -35.97
N HIS A 134 -3.77 -17.29 -36.60
CA HIS A 134 -4.06 -17.32 -38.03
C HIS A 134 -3.40 -16.10 -38.69
N ILE A 135 -2.36 -16.30 -39.51
CA ILE A 135 -1.56 -15.20 -40.08
C ILE A 135 -2.24 -14.70 -41.36
N LEU A 136 -2.49 -13.40 -41.46
CA LEU A 136 -3.05 -12.79 -42.66
C LEU A 136 -2.08 -12.93 -43.86
N ARG A 137 -2.59 -13.41 -45.00
CA ARG A 137 -1.83 -13.56 -46.26
C ARG A 137 -2.35 -12.73 -47.41
N SER A 138 -3.65 -12.44 -47.44
CA SER A 138 -4.24 -11.66 -48.54
C SER A 138 -3.69 -10.24 -48.54
N ARG A 139 -2.91 -9.91 -49.57
CA ARG A 139 -2.39 -8.54 -49.80
C ARG A 139 -3.52 -7.55 -50.09
N GLN A 140 -4.57 -7.99 -50.78
CA GLN A 140 -5.74 -7.17 -51.07
C GLN A 140 -6.45 -6.76 -49.78
N LEU A 141 -6.70 -7.72 -48.89
CA LEU A 141 -7.33 -7.46 -47.59
C LEU A 141 -6.43 -6.58 -46.71
N ALA A 142 -5.12 -6.83 -46.69
CA ALA A 142 -4.17 -5.99 -45.97
C ALA A 142 -4.18 -4.53 -46.47
N SER A 143 -4.30 -4.33 -47.79
CA SER A 143 -4.40 -3.00 -48.41
C SER A 143 -5.72 -2.30 -48.06
N GLN A 144 -6.83 -3.04 -48.02
CA GLN A 144 -8.12 -2.51 -47.56
C GLN A 144 -8.06 -2.09 -46.08
N ILE A 145 -7.47 -2.91 -45.22
CA ILE A 145 -7.29 -2.59 -43.80
C ILE A 145 -6.42 -1.33 -43.63
N ALA A 146 -5.30 -1.24 -44.36
CA ALA A 146 -4.43 -0.07 -44.33
C ALA A 146 -5.14 1.21 -44.81
N SER A 147 -5.94 1.11 -45.87
CA SER A 147 -6.75 2.23 -46.39
C SER A 147 -7.77 2.72 -45.35
N VAL A 148 -8.49 1.80 -44.68
CA VAL A 148 -9.45 2.17 -43.62
C VAL A 148 -8.75 2.73 -42.38
N ALA A 149 -7.55 2.24 -42.05
CA ALA A 149 -6.79 2.71 -40.90
C ALA A 149 -6.25 4.14 -41.10
N LEU A 150 -5.78 4.47 -42.29
CA LEU A 150 -5.18 5.78 -42.56
C LEU A 150 -6.22 6.80 -43.01
N LYS A 151 -7.27 6.40 -43.75
CA LYS A 151 -8.28 7.31 -44.34
C LYS A 151 -7.70 8.50 -45.14
N GLY A 152 -6.47 8.37 -45.64
CA GLY A 152 -5.76 9.45 -46.33
C GLY A 152 -5.04 10.44 -45.40
N GLU A 153 -5.16 10.30 -44.08
CA GLU A 153 -4.50 11.15 -43.08
C GLU A 153 -3.08 10.62 -42.79
N GLU A 154 -2.11 11.54 -42.77
CA GLU A 154 -0.73 11.22 -42.42
C GLU A 154 -0.63 10.81 -40.96
N SER A 155 -0.18 9.57 -40.70
CA SER A 155 -0.04 9.07 -39.33
C SER A 155 1.07 8.03 -39.20
N TRP A 156 1.67 7.98 -38.01
CA TRP A 156 2.38 6.80 -37.54
C TRP A 156 1.40 5.76 -37.04
N VAL A 157 1.70 4.49 -37.32
CA VAL A 157 0.81 3.37 -37.03
C VAL A 157 1.48 2.40 -36.04
N VAL A 158 0.77 2.01 -34.99
CA VAL A 158 1.15 0.88 -34.14
C VAL A 158 0.54 -0.39 -34.71
N GLU A 159 1.38 -1.39 -34.99
CA GLU A 159 0.93 -2.71 -35.44
C GLU A 159 1.10 -3.75 -34.33
N VAL A 160 0.00 -4.34 -33.88
CA VAL A 160 -0.01 -5.41 -32.86
C VAL A 160 -0.07 -6.77 -33.55
N GLY A 161 1.01 -7.54 -33.44
CA GLY A 161 1.14 -8.84 -34.10
C GLY A 161 1.49 -8.68 -35.58
N VAL A 162 2.71 -8.20 -35.84
CA VAL A 162 3.27 -7.96 -37.18
C VAL A 162 3.16 -9.20 -38.08
N GLY A 163 3.29 -10.39 -37.49
CA GLY A 163 3.20 -11.62 -38.24
C GLY A 163 4.25 -11.70 -39.35
N ALA A 164 3.86 -12.23 -40.50
CA ALA A 164 4.73 -12.30 -41.68
C ALA A 164 4.90 -10.95 -42.42
N GLY A 165 4.35 -9.83 -41.90
CA GLY A 165 4.53 -8.49 -42.46
C GLY A 165 3.55 -8.10 -43.57
N ALA A 166 2.43 -8.81 -43.74
CA ALA A 166 1.45 -8.50 -44.79
C ALA A 166 0.78 -7.13 -44.59
N LEU A 167 0.32 -6.82 -43.36
CA LEU A 167 -0.21 -5.50 -43.03
C LEU A 167 0.90 -4.45 -43.03
N THR A 168 2.05 -4.73 -42.42
CA THR A 168 3.23 -3.84 -42.41
C THR A 168 3.60 -3.36 -43.82
N THR A 169 3.62 -4.28 -44.78
CA THR A 169 3.93 -3.95 -46.18
C THR A 169 2.85 -3.04 -46.79
N ALA A 170 1.57 -3.38 -46.58
CA ALA A 170 0.46 -2.59 -47.11
C ALA A 170 0.41 -1.17 -46.51
N LEU A 171 0.72 -1.02 -45.22
CA LEU A 171 0.81 0.27 -44.53
C LEU A 171 1.92 1.11 -45.16
N LEU A 172 3.14 0.58 -45.25
CA LEU A 172 4.30 1.31 -45.76
C LEU A 172 4.22 1.65 -47.26
N GLN A 173 3.39 0.93 -48.02
CA GLN A 173 3.07 1.26 -49.41
C GLN A 173 2.03 2.38 -49.53
N SER A 174 1.27 2.67 -48.47
CA SER A 174 0.33 3.77 -48.45
C SER A 174 1.07 5.11 -48.34
N PRO A 175 0.73 6.11 -49.18
CA PRO A 175 1.38 7.43 -49.11
C PRO A 175 1.17 8.11 -47.75
N SER A 176 0.01 7.89 -47.12
CA SER A 176 -0.36 8.50 -45.83
C SER A 176 0.27 7.82 -44.60
N CYS A 177 1.06 6.75 -44.76
CA CYS A 177 1.66 6.07 -43.61
C CYS A 177 3.05 6.61 -43.31
N GLU A 178 3.21 7.58 -42.41
CA GLU A 178 4.53 8.15 -42.10
C GLU A 178 5.54 7.09 -41.61
N GLY A 179 5.07 6.16 -40.78
CA GLY A 179 5.86 5.00 -40.35
C GLY A 179 5.07 3.98 -39.53
N VAL A 180 5.67 2.82 -39.30
CA VAL A 180 5.07 1.70 -38.56
C VAL A 180 5.94 1.31 -37.37
N VAL A 181 5.30 1.19 -36.21
CA VAL A 181 5.87 0.63 -34.98
C VAL A 181 5.17 -0.70 -34.67
N GLY A 182 5.83 -1.80 -35.01
CA GLY A 182 5.29 -3.15 -34.90
C GLY A 182 5.75 -3.89 -33.65
N PHE A 183 4.86 -4.69 -33.06
CA PHE A 183 5.19 -5.61 -31.96
C PHE A 183 4.90 -7.06 -32.37
N GLU A 184 5.86 -7.96 -32.16
CA GLU A 184 5.70 -9.40 -32.39
C GLU A 184 6.36 -10.20 -31.27
N LEU A 185 5.68 -11.22 -30.76
CA LEU A 185 6.16 -12.04 -29.66
C LEU A 185 6.93 -13.27 -30.16
N ASP A 186 6.55 -13.83 -31.31
CA ASP A 186 7.18 -15.04 -31.85
C ASP A 186 8.39 -14.69 -32.73
N GLU A 187 9.57 -14.88 -32.16
CA GLU A 187 10.86 -14.67 -32.86
C GLU A 187 10.98 -15.45 -34.16
N ARG A 188 10.38 -16.64 -34.25
CA ARG A 188 10.48 -17.47 -35.45
C ARG A 188 9.76 -16.81 -36.62
N ILE A 189 8.65 -16.13 -36.35
CA ILE A 189 7.89 -15.39 -37.36
C ILE A 189 8.69 -14.18 -37.84
N LEU A 190 9.35 -13.46 -36.93
CA LEU A 190 10.24 -12.34 -37.27
C LEU A 190 11.41 -12.79 -38.14
N SER A 191 12.09 -13.89 -37.76
CA SER A 191 13.18 -14.48 -38.56
C SER A 191 12.71 -14.86 -39.97
N GLN A 192 11.55 -15.52 -40.09
CA GLN A 192 10.98 -15.87 -41.39
C GLN A 192 10.60 -14.66 -42.24
N ALA A 193 10.10 -13.59 -41.62
CA ALA A 193 9.75 -12.36 -42.33
C ALA A 193 10.99 -11.64 -42.87
N MET A 194 12.12 -11.69 -42.15
CA MET A 194 13.42 -11.15 -42.59
C MET A 194 14.04 -11.98 -43.73
N GLU A 195 14.06 -13.31 -43.60
CA GLU A 195 14.66 -14.22 -44.58
C GLU A 195 13.99 -14.13 -45.95
N LYS A 196 12.69 -13.84 -45.99
CA LYS A 196 11.91 -13.67 -47.23
C LYS A 196 12.14 -12.32 -47.93
N GLY A 197 13.07 -11.49 -47.44
CA GLY A 197 13.38 -10.18 -48.04
C GLY A 197 12.23 -9.17 -47.91
N GLY A 198 11.40 -9.30 -46.86
CA GLY A 198 10.28 -8.40 -46.60
C GLY A 198 10.71 -6.99 -46.16
N VAL A 199 9.73 -6.12 -45.91
CA VAL A 199 9.99 -4.72 -45.50
C VAL A 199 10.65 -4.63 -44.10
N ILE A 200 10.53 -5.70 -43.31
CA ILE A 200 11.16 -5.84 -42.00
C ILE A 200 12.63 -6.20 -42.18
N ARG A 201 13.51 -5.20 -42.12
CA ARG A 201 14.96 -5.38 -42.30
C ARG A 201 15.72 -5.67 -41.01
N ARG A 202 15.18 -5.23 -39.86
CA ARG A 202 15.72 -5.43 -38.51
C ARG A 202 14.57 -5.46 -37.51
N TYR A 203 14.77 -6.16 -36.40
CA TYR A 203 13.92 -6.03 -35.21
C TYR A 203 14.78 -5.82 -33.97
N HIS A 204 14.20 -5.15 -32.97
CA HIS A 204 14.86 -4.84 -31.70
C HIS A 204 14.37 -5.80 -30.60
N PRO A 205 15.25 -6.51 -29.88
CA PRO A 205 14.84 -7.38 -28.79
C PRO A 205 14.38 -6.58 -27.57
N ILE A 206 13.17 -6.84 -27.07
CA ILE A 206 12.77 -6.45 -25.70
C ILE A 206 13.34 -7.51 -24.75
N SER A 207 14.67 -7.55 -24.58
CA SER A 207 15.31 -8.48 -23.64
C SER A 207 15.29 -7.91 -22.22
N ARG A 208 15.38 -8.79 -21.20
CA ARG A 208 15.50 -8.39 -19.78
C ARG A 208 16.76 -7.55 -19.50
N ASP A 209 17.70 -7.50 -20.44
CA ASP A 209 19.01 -6.83 -20.36
C ASP A 209 19.28 -5.91 -21.56
N VAL A 210 18.24 -5.30 -22.15
CA VAL A 210 18.41 -4.03 -22.88
C VAL A 210 17.90 -2.91 -21.96
N PRO A 211 18.76 -1.95 -21.59
CA PRO A 211 18.55 -1.04 -20.48
C PRO A 211 17.44 -0.06 -20.81
N GLU A 212 16.64 0.33 -19.81
CA GLU A 212 15.97 1.65 -19.76
C GLU A 212 14.91 2.00 -20.83
N VAL A 213 14.91 1.38 -22.01
CA VAL A 213 14.18 1.82 -23.22
C VAL A 213 12.77 1.20 -23.34
N ALA A 214 12.38 0.26 -22.50
CA ALA A 214 10.97 -0.21 -22.46
C ALA A 214 10.31 -0.03 -21.09
N ARG A 215 11.12 0.14 -20.03
CA ARG A 215 10.65 0.40 -18.67
C ARG A 215 10.69 1.88 -18.29
N THR A 216 11.52 2.67 -18.98
CA THR A 216 11.92 4.03 -18.61
C THR A 216 11.99 4.99 -19.81
N LEU A 217 11.30 4.75 -20.93
CA LEU A 217 11.12 5.86 -21.88
C LEU A 217 10.04 6.79 -21.31
N SER A 218 10.47 7.94 -20.80
CA SER A 218 9.64 9.15 -20.87
C SER A 218 9.26 9.42 -22.33
N ARG A 219 8.26 10.28 -22.56
CA ARG A 219 7.84 10.69 -23.92
C ARG A 219 9.02 11.05 -24.82
N GLU A 220 10.07 11.67 -24.28
CA GLU A 220 11.23 12.16 -25.03
C GLU A 220 12.08 11.02 -25.64
N ALA A 221 12.27 9.91 -24.94
CA ALA A 221 13.27 8.92 -25.34
C ALA A 221 12.76 7.97 -26.47
N TRP A 222 11.45 7.93 -26.73
CA TRP A 222 10.91 7.35 -27.98
C TRP A 222 11.25 8.22 -29.19
N GLU A 223 11.31 9.54 -29.02
CA GLU A 223 11.55 10.46 -30.12
C GLU A 223 12.98 10.38 -30.60
N ASP A 224 13.95 10.24 -29.68
CA ASP A 224 15.38 10.05 -29.96
C ASP A 224 15.70 8.71 -30.67
N HIS A 225 15.02 7.62 -30.32
CA HIS A 225 15.27 6.30 -30.92
C HIS A 225 14.65 6.13 -32.32
N LEU A 226 13.63 6.93 -32.63
CA LEU A 226 13.00 7.01 -33.95
C LEU A 226 13.74 7.97 -34.90
N VAL A 227 14.85 8.58 -34.47
CA VAL A 227 15.70 9.44 -35.33
C VAL A 227 16.54 8.57 -36.27
N GLY A 228 16.09 8.47 -37.52
CA GLY A 228 16.81 7.80 -38.61
C GLY A 228 15.93 7.61 -39.86
N SER A 229 16.54 7.36 -41.02
CA SER A 229 15.87 7.28 -42.34
C SER A 229 14.91 6.08 -42.52
N SER A 230 14.59 5.33 -41.46
CA SER A 230 13.74 4.13 -41.54
C SER A 230 12.31 4.43 -41.12
N ARG A 231 11.34 4.09 -41.97
CA ARG A 231 9.89 4.24 -41.69
C ARG A 231 9.27 3.02 -40.99
N CYS A 232 10.06 2.01 -40.60
CA CYS A 232 9.56 0.76 -40.03
C CYS A 232 10.43 0.29 -38.87
N PHE A 233 9.83 0.17 -37.68
CA PHE A 233 10.48 -0.30 -36.46
C PHE A 233 9.70 -1.48 -35.90
N VAL A 234 10.32 -2.65 -35.79
CA VAL A 234 9.67 -3.85 -35.25
C VAL A 234 10.37 -4.27 -33.96
N PHE A 235 9.59 -4.49 -32.90
CA PHE A 235 10.06 -4.89 -31.58
C PHE A 235 9.63 -6.33 -31.29
N LYS A 236 10.59 -7.16 -30.87
CA LYS A 236 10.33 -8.49 -30.36
C LYS A 236 9.89 -8.38 -28.89
N GLY A 237 8.61 -8.57 -28.60
CA GLY A 237 8.10 -8.67 -27.23
C GLY A 237 6.58 -8.60 -27.12
N ASP A 238 6.10 -8.76 -25.89
CA ASP A 238 4.66 -8.80 -25.59
C ASP A 238 4.06 -7.39 -25.56
N PHE A 239 3.21 -7.08 -26.54
CA PHE A 239 2.47 -5.82 -26.58
C PHE A 239 1.70 -5.56 -25.29
N LEU A 240 1.10 -6.58 -24.66
CA LEU A 240 0.32 -6.40 -23.41
C LEU A 240 1.19 -5.95 -22.24
N SER A 241 2.48 -6.29 -22.25
CA SER A 241 3.47 -5.90 -21.24
C SER A 241 4.10 -4.52 -21.48
N CYS A 242 3.91 -3.92 -22.66
CA CYS A 242 4.42 -2.58 -23.00
C CYS A 242 3.74 -1.49 -22.13
N ARG A 243 4.47 -0.45 -21.67
CA ARG A 243 3.85 0.62 -20.85
C ARG A 243 3.15 1.69 -21.68
N ALA A 244 3.77 2.10 -22.79
CA ALA A 244 3.29 3.17 -23.65
C ALA A 244 3.83 2.97 -25.07
N VAL A 245 3.17 3.58 -26.04
CA VAL A 245 3.62 3.69 -27.43
C VAL A 245 3.96 5.15 -27.75
N PRO A 246 4.71 5.44 -28.83
CA PRO A 246 5.06 6.82 -29.20
C PRO A 246 3.83 7.72 -29.32
N SER A 247 3.96 8.97 -28.84
CA SER A 247 2.94 10.03 -28.90
C SER A 247 2.40 10.30 -30.30
N ARG A 248 3.28 10.22 -31.29
CA ARG A 248 2.95 10.39 -32.72
C ARG A 248 2.10 9.25 -33.29
N CYS A 249 2.07 8.08 -32.66
CA CYS A 249 1.28 6.95 -33.11
C CYS A 249 -0.17 7.10 -32.63
N GLN A 250 -1.05 7.58 -33.50
CA GLN A 250 -2.47 7.78 -33.19
C GLN A 250 -3.37 6.71 -33.80
N VAL A 251 -2.83 5.87 -34.68
CA VAL A 251 -3.57 4.78 -35.34
C VAL A 251 -3.00 3.43 -34.90
N ALA A 252 -3.88 2.50 -34.52
CA ALA A 252 -3.50 1.14 -34.20
C ALA A 252 -4.15 0.14 -35.17
N VAL A 253 -3.37 -0.82 -35.63
CA VAL A 253 -3.83 -1.91 -36.49
C VAL A 253 -3.34 -3.27 -35.98
N GLY A 254 -4.02 -4.35 -36.35
CA GLY A 254 -3.53 -5.67 -35.98
C GLY A 254 -4.44 -6.81 -36.38
N ASN A 255 -3.82 -7.95 -36.67
CA ASN A 255 -4.49 -9.23 -36.85
C ASN A 255 -4.34 -10.07 -35.58
N ILE A 256 -5.30 -9.91 -34.66
CA ILE A 256 -5.10 -10.29 -33.26
C ILE A 256 -5.42 -11.77 -33.04
N PRO A 257 -4.55 -12.52 -32.34
CA PRO A 257 -4.86 -13.88 -31.92
C PRO A 257 -6.13 -13.91 -31.06
N TYR A 258 -7.09 -14.76 -31.42
CA TYR A 258 -8.44 -14.72 -30.87
C TYR A 258 -8.51 -14.82 -29.34
N ARG A 259 -7.59 -15.60 -28.74
CA ARG A 259 -7.52 -15.81 -27.28
C ARG A 259 -7.21 -14.56 -26.48
N ILE A 260 -6.58 -13.55 -27.10
CA ILE A 260 -6.15 -12.31 -26.42
C ILE A 260 -6.95 -11.08 -26.86
N SER A 261 -7.97 -11.24 -27.70
CA SER A 261 -8.79 -10.14 -28.26
C SER A 261 -9.27 -9.15 -27.20
N THR A 262 -9.82 -9.64 -26.07
CA THR A 262 -10.31 -8.79 -24.98
C THR A 262 -9.19 -7.98 -24.34
N ALA A 263 -8.02 -8.58 -24.12
CA ALA A 263 -6.88 -7.92 -23.48
C ALA A 263 -6.28 -6.83 -24.37
N VAL A 264 -6.11 -7.13 -25.67
CA VAL A 264 -5.58 -6.17 -26.66
C VAL A 264 -6.54 -5.00 -26.86
N VAL A 265 -7.83 -5.25 -27.08
CA VAL A 265 -8.83 -4.18 -27.27
C VAL A 265 -8.93 -3.31 -26.03
N SER A 266 -9.03 -3.90 -24.83
CA SER A 266 -9.11 -3.10 -23.59
C SER A 266 -7.88 -2.21 -23.41
N LYS A 267 -6.69 -2.74 -23.74
CA LYS A 267 -5.45 -1.98 -23.66
C LYS A 267 -5.41 -0.83 -24.66
N LEU A 268 -5.72 -1.09 -25.92
CA LEU A 268 -5.71 -0.05 -26.96
C LEU A 268 -6.70 1.09 -26.67
N LEU A 269 -7.85 0.76 -26.06
CA LEU A 269 -8.86 1.74 -25.64
C LEU A 269 -8.46 2.57 -24.41
N CYS A 270 -7.60 2.03 -23.53
CA CYS A 270 -7.32 2.65 -22.22
C CYS A 270 -5.86 3.11 -22.03
N GLN A 271 -5.00 2.92 -23.02
CA GLN A 271 -3.60 3.37 -22.96
C GLN A 271 -3.48 4.87 -23.21
N GLU A 272 -2.40 5.47 -22.71
CA GLU A 272 -2.00 6.82 -23.05
C GLU A 272 -0.71 6.77 -23.90
N PRO A 273 -0.63 7.51 -25.01
CA PRO A 273 -1.67 8.39 -25.57
C PRO A 273 -2.87 7.61 -26.12
N LEU A 274 -4.05 8.23 -26.11
CA LEU A 274 -5.25 7.65 -26.69
C LEU A 274 -5.08 7.50 -28.21
N MET A 275 -5.49 6.34 -28.73
CA MET A 275 -5.54 6.10 -30.16
C MET A 275 -6.71 6.88 -30.74
N HIS A 276 -6.50 7.65 -31.80
CA HIS A 276 -7.60 8.26 -32.56
C HIS A 276 -8.40 7.18 -33.30
N ARG A 277 -7.71 6.19 -33.87
CA ARG A 277 -8.33 5.13 -34.68
C ARG A 277 -7.73 3.76 -34.42
N ILE A 278 -8.57 2.75 -34.31
CA ILE A 278 -8.17 1.34 -34.10
C ILE A 278 -8.86 0.47 -35.14
N VAL A 279 -8.09 -0.27 -35.94
CA VAL A 279 -8.60 -1.21 -36.95
C VAL A 279 -8.06 -2.61 -36.72
N LEU A 280 -8.91 -3.52 -36.26
CA LEU A 280 -8.48 -4.86 -35.85
C LEU A 280 -9.24 -5.96 -36.58
N THR A 281 -8.51 -7.00 -36.99
CA THR A 281 -9.11 -8.26 -37.43
C THR A 281 -9.29 -9.18 -36.22
N LEU A 282 -10.54 -9.58 -35.98
CA LEU A 282 -10.98 -10.34 -34.80
C LEU A 282 -11.98 -11.44 -35.21
N GLN A 283 -12.34 -12.32 -34.27
CA GLN A 283 -13.48 -13.22 -34.47
C GLN A 283 -14.76 -12.42 -34.67
N ALA A 284 -15.57 -12.77 -35.67
CA ALA A 284 -16.78 -12.03 -36.00
C ALA A 284 -17.79 -11.97 -34.85
N GLU A 285 -17.91 -13.06 -34.09
CA GLU A 285 -18.77 -13.09 -32.90
C GLU A 285 -18.28 -12.15 -31.79
N PHE A 286 -16.96 -12.00 -31.65
CA PHE A 286 -16.39 -11.03 -30.73
C PHE A 286 -16.59 -9.59 -31.23
N VAL A 287 -16.50 -9.31 -32.53
CA VAL A 287 -16.85 -7.99 -33.09
C VAL A 287 -18.31 -7.64 -32.81
N ARG A 288 -19.25 -8.58 -33.02
CA ARG A 288 -20.66 -8.39 -32.66
C ARG A 288 -20.85 -8.11 -31.17
N LYS A 289 -20.02 -8.71 -30.30
CA LYS A 289 -20.01 -8.42 -28.87
C LYS A 289 -19.50 -7.00 -28.58
N LEU A 290 -18.44 -6.54 -29.24
CA LEU A 290 -17.93 -5.17 -29.08
C LEU A 290 -19.00 -4.14 -29.45
N LEU A 291 -19.74 -4.38 -30.53
CA LEU A 291 -20.78 -3.49 -31.05
C LEU A 291 -22.18 -3.73 -30.44
N ALA A 292 -22.29 -4.61 -29.45
CA ALA A 292 -23.56 -4.95 -28.82
C ALA A 292 -24.13 -3.73 -28.07
N LYS A 293 -25.42 -3.42 -28.26
CA LYS A 293 -26.11 -2.30 -27.58
C LYS A 293 -26.49 -2.63 -26.12
N PRO A 294 -26.67 -1.63 -25.23
CA PRO A 294 -27.12 -1.85 -23.87
C PRO A 294 -28.45 -2.61 -23.83
N GLY A 295 -28.65 -3.45 -22.81
CA GLY A 295 -29.82 -4.33 -22.69
C GLY A 295 -29.75 -5.61 -23.53
N SER A 296 -28.82 -5.75 -24.48
CA SER A 296 -28.65 -7.00 -25.23
C SER A 296 -27.90 -8.07 -24.42
N ILE A 297 -28.16 -9.35 -24.70
CA ILE A 297 -27.50 -10.49 -24.03
C ILE A 297 -25.97 -10.46 -24.21
N LYS A 298 -25.51 -9.94 -25.35
CA LYS A 298 -24.07 -9.84 -25.69
C LYS A 298 -23.40 -8.62 -25.03
N PHE A 299 -24.15 -7.68 -24.48
CA PHE A 299 -23.60 -6.49 -23.81
C PHE A 299 -22.80 -6.88 -22.57
N GLY A 300 -21.69 -6.17 -22.34
CA GLY A 300 -20.82 -6.36 -21.19
C GLY A 300 -19.71 -5.32 -21.16
N ARG A 301 -18.69 -5.55 -20.33
CA ARG A 301 -17.60 -4.59 -20.08
C ARG A 301 -17.00 -3.98 -21.35
N VAL A 302 -16.56 -4.82 -22.28
CA VAL A 302 -15.90 -4.34 -23.52
C VAL A 302 -16.85 -3.59 -24.45
N SER A 303 -18.14 -3.94 -24.46
CA SER A 303 -19.17 -3.23 -25.22
C SER A 303 -19.42 -1.84 -24.62
N ALA A 304 -19.49 -1.77 -23.29
CA ALA A 304 -19.65 -0.51 -22.56
C ALA A 304 -18.44 0.42 -22.74
N LEU A 305 -17.22 -0.12 -22.71
CA LEU A 305 -16.00 0.63 -23.02
C LEU A 305 -16.04 1.23 -24.43
N VAL A 306 -16.33 0.40 -25.44
CA VAL A 306 -16.41 0.85 -26.84
C VAL A 306 -17.47 1.94 -27.00
N GLN A 307 -18.68 1.74 -26.47
CA GLN A 307 -19.74 2.74 -26.59
C GLN A 307 -19.47 4.04 -25.84
N ALA A 308 -18.69 4.00 -24.76
CA ALA A 308 -18.35 5.19 -24.00
C ALA A 308 -17.16 5.95 -24.61
N LEU A 309 -16.15 5.23 -25.10
CA LEU A 309 -14.89 5.82 -25.57
C LEU A 309 -14.90 6.15 -27.07
N CYS A 310 -15.74 5.50 -27.87
CA CYS A 310 -15.73 5.63 -29.31
C CYS A 310 -16.84 6.54 -29.84
N SER A 311 -16.47 7.51 -30.67
CA SER A 311 -17.39 8.34 -31.46
C SER A 311 -18.03 7.54 -32.60
N ASN A 312 -17.30 6.56 -33.13
CA ASN A 312 -17.76 5.65 -34.17
C ASN A 312 -17.22 4.25 -33.92
N ALA A 313 -18.08 3.24 -34.00
CA ALA A 313 -17.70 1.83 -33.86
C ALA A 313 -18.54 0.98 -34.83
N GLN A 314 -17.88 0.35 -35.81
CA GLN A 314 -18.57 -0.39 -36.86
C GLN A 314 -17.70 -1.49 -37.49
N PHE A 315 -18.30 -2.31 -38.34
CA PHE A 315 -17.54 -3.19 -39.23
C PHE A 315 -16.79 -2.32 -40.23
N ALA A 316 -15.46 -2.45 -40.26
CA ALA A 316 -14.59 -1.71 -41.18
C ALA A 316 -14.76 -2.18 -42.62
N ILE A 317 -14.96 -3.49 -42.78
CA ILE A 317 -15.16 -4.15 -44.07
C ILE A 317 -16.51 -4.90 -43.97
N PRO A 318 -17.44 -4.69 -44.92
CA PRO A 318 -18.72 -5.38 -44.90
C PRO A 318 -18.58 -6.90 -44.98
N GLY A 319 -19.28 -7.63 -44.10
CA GLY A 319 -19.39 -9.09 -44.14
C GLY A 319 -18.33 -9.84 -43.33
N ILE A 320 -18.27 -11.15 -43.57
CA ILE A 320 -17.32 -12.08 -42.95
C ILE A 320 -16.14 -12.30 -43.90
N LEU A 321 -14.93 -12.33 -43.34
CA LEU A 321 -13.72 -12.60 -44.12
C LEU A 321 -13.63 -14.08 -44.50
N PRO A 322 -13.32 -14.42 -45.76
CA PRO A 322 -13.08 -15.79 -46.19
C PRO A 322 -11.92 -16.46 -45.42
N PRO A 323 -12.00 -17.75 -45.03
CA PRO A 323 -10.94 -18.41 -44.25
C PRO A 323 -9.58 -18.52 -44.96
N ASP A 324 -9.57 -18.58 -46.28
CA ASP A 324 -8.38 -18.73 -47.14
C ASP A 324 -7.49 -17.47 -47.17
N VAL A 325 -7.98 -16.33 -46.68
CA VAL A 325 -7.14 -15.13 -46.51
C VAL A 325 -6.12 -15.27 -45.38
N PHE A 326 -6.20 -16.34 -44.58
CA PHE A 326 -5.30 -16.64 -43.46
C PHE A 326 -4.58 -17.98 -43.63
N SER A 327 -3.40 -18.12 -43.03
CA SER A 327 -2.74 -19.43 -42.84
C SER A 327 -2.28 -19.64 -41.40
N PRO A 328 -2.59 -20.80 -40.78
CA PRO A 328 -3.60 -21.77 -41.25
C PRO A 328 -5.00 -21.12 -41.29
N PRO A 329 -5.97 -21.63 -42.08
CA PRO A 329 -7.32 -21.07 -42.14
C PRO A 329 -8.04 -21.20 -40.78
N PRO A 330 -8.77 -20.17 -40.32
CA PRO A 330 -9.55 -20.23 -39.09
C PRO A 330 -10.77 -21.14 -39.24
N ARG A 331 -11.12 -21.82 -38.14
CA ARG A 331 -12.35 -22.65 -38.06
C ARG A 331 -13.61 -21.85 -37.73
N VAL A 332 -13.46 -20.55 -37.55
CA VAL A 332 -14.53 -19.63 -37.13
C VAL A 332 -14.43 -18.36 -37.95
N ASP A 333 -15.57 -17.68 -38.10
CA ASP A 333 -15.68 -16.45 -38.87
C ASP A 333 -14.79 -15.32 -38.31
N SER A 334 -14.16 -14.57 -39.22
CA SER A 334 -13.39 -13.36 -38.92
C SER A 334 -14.08 -12.12 -39.47
N ALA A 335 -13.87 -10.98 -38.81
CA ALA A 335 -14.33 -9.68 -39.28
C ALA A 335 -13.34 -8.59 -38.89
N VAL A 336 -13.37 -7.46 -39.60
CA VAL A 336 -12.57 -6.27 -39.28
C VAL A 336 -13.47 -5.24 -38.59
N VAL A 337 -13.03 -4.75 -37.44
CA VAL A 337 -13.71 -3.67 -36.70
C VAL A 337 -12.94 -2.36 -36.83
N LEU A 338 -13.66 -1.26 -37.02
CA LEU A 338 -13.17 0.11 -36.92
C LEU A 338 -13.71 0.71 -35.63
N LEU A 339 -12.82 1.26 -34.81
CA LEU A 339 -13.15 2.04 -33.61
C LEU A 339 -12.47 3.40 -33.72
N GLU A 340 -13.23 4.48 -33.69
CA GLU A 340 -12.73 5.86 -33.68
C GLU A 340 -13.05 6.45 -32.31
N LEU A 341 -12.04 6.95 -31.60
CA LEU A 341 -12.19 7.39 -30.21
C LEU A 341 -12.55 8.88 -30.14
N HIS A 342 -13.20 9.26 -29.04
CA HIS A 342 -13.33 10.66 -28.66
C HIS A 342 -11.98 11.22 -28.18
N ASP A 343 -11.71 12.49 -28.47
CA ASP A 343 -10.50 13.18 -28.00
C ASP A 343 -10.44 13.28 -26.48
N ALA A 344 -11.59 13.45 -25.82
CA ALA A 344 -11.72 13.47 -24.37
C ALA A 344 -13.12 13.00 -23.93
N LEU A 345 -13.18 12.31 -22.78
CA LEU A 345 -14.45 12.04 -22.09
C LEU A 345 -14.68 13.07 -21.00
N ARG A 346 -15.82 13.76 -21.06
CA ARG A 346 -16.15 14.80 -20.08
C ARG A 346 -17.58 14.66 -19.55
N HIS A 347 -17.74 14.88 -18.25
CA HIS A 347 -19.04 15.05 -17.61
C HIS A 347 -19.01 16.24 -16.66
N LYS A 348 -19.91 17.22 -16.86
CA LYS A 348 -19.97 18.48 -16.07
C LYS A 348 -18.59 19.16 -15.90
N GLY A 349 -17.76 19.15 -16.94
CA GLY A 349 -16.42 19.74 -16.92
C GLY A 349 -15.31 18.87 -16.29
N VAL A 350 -15.65 17.72 -15.70
CA VAL A 350 -14.66 16.75 -15.19
C VAL A 350 -14.24 15.82 -16.32
N GLU A 351 -12.94 15.72 -16.55
CA GLU A 351 -12.35 14.78 -17.50
C GLU A 351 -12.24 13.39 -16.88
N VAL A 352 -12.77 12.39 -17.57
CA VAL A 352 -12.81 10.99 -17.11
C VAL A 352 -11.75 10.21 -17.88
N SER A 353 -10.77 9.65 -17.17
CA SER A 353 -9.78 8.78 -17.82
C SER A 353 -10.39 7.43 -18.20
N ALA A 354 -9.97 6.90 -19.35
CA ALA A 354 -10.40 5.58 -19.83
C ALA A 354 -10.10 4.46 -18.81
N ALA A 355 -8.98 4.58 -18.09
CA ALA A 355 -8.59 3.63 -17.05
C ALA A 355 -9.55 3.62 -15.84
N ALA A 356 -10.01 4.79 -15.37
CA ALA A 356 -10.98 4.88 -14.28
C ALA A 356 -12.33 4.27 -14.69
N LEU A 357 -12.75 4.52 -15.93
CA LEU A 357 -13.96 3.94 -16.51
C LEU A 357 -13.86 2.41 -16.60
N ASP A 358 -12.77 1.85 -17.13
CA ASP A 358 -12.58 0.39 -17.18
C ASP A 358 -12.63 -0.24 -15.78
N GLN A 359 -12.04 0.42 -14.79
CA GLN A 359 -12.09 -0.05 -13.40
C GLN A 359 -13.53 -0.14 -12.87
N LEU A 360 -14.35 0.87 -13.12
CA LEU A 360 -15.77 0.84 -12.76
C LEU A 360 -16.50 -0.30 -13.47
N LEU A 361 -16.31 -0.41 -14.79
CA LEU A 361 -17.00 -1.41 -15.61
C LEU A 361 -16.63 -2.85 -15.23
N ARG A 362 -15.40 -3.11 -14.76
CA ARG A 362 -15.03 -4.43 -14.20
C ARG A 362 -15.85 -4.79 -12.97
N LEU A 363 -16.04 -3.84 -12.05
CA LEU A 363 -16.80 -4.07 -10.83
C LEU A 363 -18.27 -4.39 -11.13
N LEU A 364 -18.84 -3.67 -12.11
CA LEU A 364 -20.26 -3.74 -12.44
C LEU A 364 -20.61 -4.85 -13.44
N LEU A 365 -19.76 -5.14 -14.43
CA LEU A 365 -20.11 -5.98 -15.58
C LEU A 365 -19.33 -7.30 -15.72
N ASP A 366 -18.17 -7.46 -15.07
CA ASP A 366 -17.39 -8.72 -15.08
C ASP A 366 -17.89 -9.69 -13.98
N VAL A 367 -19.21 -9.97 -14.02
CA VAL A 367 -19.93 -10.78 -13.04
C VAL A 367 -20.44 -12.06 -13.70
N ARG A 368 -20.39 -13.20 -12.98
CA ARG A 368 -20.89 -14.49 -13.47
C ARG A 368 -22.26 -14.80 -12.86
N GLY A 369 -23.16 -15.36 -13.66
CA GLY A 369 -24.43 -15.92 -13.17
C GLY A 369 -25.57 -14.90 -13.04
N PRO A 370 -26.60 -15.18 -12.20
CA PRO A 370 -27.82 -14.37 -12.09
C PRO A 370 -27.59 -12.95 -11.58
N SER A 371 -26.44 -12.68 -10.92
CA SER A 371 -26.05 -11.36 -10.42
C SER A 371 -25.92 -10.28 -11.52
N ARG A 372 -25.87 -10.68 -12.80
CA ARG A 372 -25.81 -9.76 -13.95
C ARG A 372 -27.09 -8.93 -14.14
N GLY A 373 -28.21 -9.42 -13.62
CA GLY A 373 -29.52 -8.76 -13.69
C GLY A 373 -29.90 -7.98 -12.42
N LEU A 374 -29.03 -7.95 -11.40
CA LEU A 374 -29.28 -7.20 -10.18
C LEU A 374 -29.18 -5.69 -10.46
N GLY A 375 -30.01 -4.91 -9.76
CA GLY A 375 -29.85 -3.46 -9.67
C GLY A 375 -28.48 -3.08 -9.09
N LEU A 376 -27.99 -1.90 -9.44
CA LEU A 376 -26.69 -1.39 -8.98
C LEU A 376 -26.54 -1.47 -7.46
N GLU A 377 -27.55 -1.10 -6.69
CA GLU A 377 -27.46 -1.10 -5.22
C GLU A 377 -27.22 -2.51 -4.67
N ALA A 378 -28.03 -3.50 -5.09
CA ALA A 378 -27.86 -4.90 -4.70
C ALA A 378 -26.51 -5.46 -5.17
N ARG A 379 -26.06 -5.04 -6.36
CA ARG A 379 -24.76 -5.46 -6.89
C ARG A 379 -23.60 -4.90 -6.07
N LEU A 380 -23.70 -3.64 -5.64
CA LEU A 380 -22.67 -2.99 -4.85
C LEU A 380 -22.55 -3.63 -3.47
N THR A 381 -23.66 -4.01 -2.84
CA THR A 381 -23.64 -4.82 -1.60
C THR A 381 -22.94 -6.17 -1.79
N GLU A 382 -23.14 -6.87 -2.92
CA GLU A 382 -22.44 -8.12 -3.22
C GLU A 382 -20.93 -7.89 -3.47
N VAL A 383 -20.58 -6.79 -4.15
CA VAL A 383 -19.18 -6.40 -4.38
C VAL A 383 -18.49 -6.04 -3.06
N GLU A 384 -19.20 -5.45 -2.10
CA GLU A 384 -18.68 -5.15 -0.75
C GLU A 384 -18.30 -6.41 0.02
N GLU A 385 -19.13 -7.46 -0.03
CA GLU A 385 -18.83 -8.74 0.62
C GLU A 385 -17.63 -9.47 -0.02
N GLN A 386 -17.48 -9.36 -1.35
CA GLN A 386 -16.41 -10.04 -2.10
C GLN A 386 -15.10 -9.25 -2.14
N VAL A 387 -15.17 -7.92 -2.04
CA VAL A 387 -14.05 -7.00 -2.19
C VAL A 387 -14.07 -6.08 -0.96
N ALA A 388 -13.47 -6.53 0.15
CA ALA A 388 -13.27 -5.73 1.36
C ALA A 388 -12.95 -4.25 1.00
N SER A 389 -13.89 -3.38 1.33
CA SER A 389 -14.36 -2.25 0.51
C SER A 389 -13.31 -1.21 0.09
N ARG A 390 -13.44 -0.73 -1.16
CA ARG A 390 -12.73 0.44 -1.75
C ARG A 390 -13.53 1.74 -1.66
N ILE A 391 -14.85 1.65 -1.42
CA ILE A 391 -15.80 2.76 -1.42
C ILE A 391 -16.91 2.41 -0.41
N LEU A 392 -17.38 3.39 0.37
CA LEU A 392 -18.47 3.21 1.34
C LEU A 392 -19.84 3.20 0.62
N PRO A 393 -20.86 2.48 1.15
CA PRO A 393 -22.21 2.46 0.56
C PRO A 393 -22.80 3.86 0.34
N GLU A 394 -22.56 4.77 1.29
CA GLU A 394 -23.00 6.17 1.22
C GLU A 394 -22.34 6.91 0.05
N THR A 395 -21.07 6.62 -0.25
CA THR A 395 -20.34 7.22 -1.37
C THR A 395 -20.92 6.74 -2.70
N TRP A 396 -21.31 5.47 -2.82
CA TRP A 396 -22.00 4.96 -4.02
C TRP A 396 -23.36 5.61 -4.21
N ARG A 397 -24.18 5.67 -3.16
CA ARG A 397 -25.50 6.32 -3.22
C ARG A 397 -25.39 7.79 -3.59
N LEU A 398 -24.44 8.51 -3.01
CA LEU A 398 -24.18 9.91 -3.33
C LEU A 398 -23.71 10.08 -4.79
N ALA A 399 -22.80 9.24 -5.26
CA ALA A 399 -22.32 9.29 -6.65
C ALA A 399 -23.45 9.00 -7.65
N MET A 400 -24.27 7.97 -7.40
CA MET A 400 -25.43 7.65 -8.25
C MET A 400 -26.45 8.79 -8.28
N ALA A 401 -26.77 9.38 -7.12
CA ALA A 401 -27.67 10.53 -7.04
C ALA A 401 -27.14 11.75 -7.82
N ARG A 402 -25.85 12.07 -7.69
CA ARG A 402 -25.22 13.18 -8.42
C ARG A 402 -25.10 12.94 -9.93
N ALA A 403 -24.88 11.67 -10.31
CA ALA A 403 -24.81 11.24 -11.70
C ALA A 403 -26.20 11.08 -12.35
N GLY A 404 -27.28 11.10 -11.57
CA GLY A 404 -28.64 10.85 -12.07
C GLY A 404 -28.90 9.40 -12.49
N VAL A 405 -28.20 8.45 -11.86
CA VAL A 405 -28.30 7.01 -12.17
C VAL A 405 -29.26 6.35 -11.19
N ASP A 406 -30.25 5.63 -11.71
CA ASP A 406 -31.21 4.87 -10.91
C ASP A 406 -30.53 3.66 -10.23
N PRO A 407 -30.52 3.58 -8.88
CA PRO A 407 -29.91 2.48 -8.14
C PRO A 407 -30.55 1.10 -8.39
N ALA A 408 -31.82 1.06 -8.80
CA ALA A 408 -32.53 -0.18 -9.10
C ALA A 408 -32.20 -0.72 -10.50
N LYS A 409 -31.64 0.11 -11.37
CA LYS A 409 -31.32 -0.24 -12.76
C LYS A 409 -30.14 -1.21 -12.81
N PRO A 410 -30.20 -2.32 -13.56
CA PRO A 410 -29.06 -3.20 -13.75
C PRO A 410 -27.97 -2.55 -14.60
N ALA A 411 -26.70 -2.83 -14.29
CA ALA A 411 -25.56 -2.30 -15.03
C ALA A 411 -25.61 -2.64 -16.54
N VAL A 412 -26.14 -3.82 -16.90
CA VAL A 412 -26.31 -4.23 -18.31
C VAL A 412 -27.31 -3.39 -19.09
N ALA A 413 -28.19 -2.65 -18.41
CA ALA A 413 -29.19 -1.76 -19.00
C ALA A 413 -28.74 -0.28 -19.02
N MET A 414 -27.59 0.04 -18.41
CA MET A 414 -27.05 1.40 -18.40
C MET A 414 -26.46 1.78 -19.77
N GLY A 415 -26.68 3.03 -20.17
CA GLY A 415 -26.07 3.64 -21.33
C GLY A 415 -24.65 4.18 -21.06
N PRO A 416 -23.89 4.53 -22.12
CA PRO A 416 -22.53 5.03 -21.99
C PRO A 416 -22.44 6.33 -21.17
N ALA A 417 -23.38 7.26 -21.36
CA ALA A 417 -23.40 8.52 -20.62
C ALA A 417 -23.56 8.32 -19.10
N GLU A 418 -24.35 7.33 -18.68
CA GLU A 418 -24.55 7.01 -17.26
C GLU A 418 -23.25 6.46 -16.64
N PHE A 419 -22.48 5.63 -17.36
CA PHE A 419 -21.19 5.15 -16.87
C PHE A 419 -20.15 6.25 -16.76
N VAL A 420 -20.08 7.16 -17.74
CA VAL A 420 -19.15 8.30 -17.70
C VAL A 420 -19.52 9.24 -16.55
N ALA A 421 -20.81 9.56 -16.38
CA ALA A 421 -21.31 10.39 -15.29
C ALA A 421 -20.98 9.80 -13.91
N LEU A 422 -21.26 8.50 -13.73
CA LEU A 422 -20.98 7.81 -12.48
C LEU A 422 -19.47 7.76 -12.18
N THR A 423 -18.64 7.51 -13.20
CA THR A 423 -17.18 7.51 -13.04
C THR A 423 -16.67 8.90 -12.62
N ALA A 424 -17.16 9.96 -13.27
CA ALA A 424 -16.76 11.34 -12.93
C ALA A 424 -17.10 11.71 -11.48
N GLU A 425 -18.33 11.42 -11.03
CA GLU A 425 -18.77 11.72 -9.67
C GLU A 425 -18.02 10.87 -8.64
N LEU A 426 -17.72 9.61 -8.95
CA LEU A 426 -16.87 8.78 -8.11
C LEU A 426 -15.44 9.33 -8.03
N CYS A 427 -14.86 9.78 -9.13
CA CYS A 427 -13.53 10.40 -9.13
C CYS A 427 -13.49 11.69 -8.29
N ASN A 428 -14.52 12.53 -8.35
CA ASN A 428 -14.69 13.68 -7.46
C ASN A 428 -14.73 13.27 -5.98
N LEU A 429 -15.26 12.09 -5.68
CA LEU A 429 -15.34 11.51 -4.34
C LEU A 429 -14.10 10.66 -3.97
N GLY A 430 -13.04 10.67 -4.79
CA GLY A 430 -11.76 10.01 -4.51
C GLY A 430 -11.61 8.59 -5.07
N PHE A 431 -12.53 8.11 -5.90
CA PHE A 431 -12.40 6.82 -6.59
C PHE A 431 -11.35 6.87 -7.70
N ALA A 432 -10.56 5.79 -7.81
CA ALA A 432 -9.57 5.54 -8.87
C ALA A 432 -8.43 6.56 -9.01
N SER A 433 -8.38 7.58 -8.17
CA SER A 433 -7.23 8.48 -8.14
C SER A 433 -6.05 7.73 -7.52
N GLY A 434 -5.02 7.40 -8.30
CA GLY A 434 -3.67 7.12 -7.80
C GLY A 434 -3.03 8.37 -7.17
N THR A 435 -3.87 9.29 -6.70
CA THR A 435 -3.52 10.65 -6.36
C THR A 435 -3.18 10.66 -4.88
N ARG A 436 -1.99 11.15 -4.55
CA ARG A 436 -1.49 11.29 -3.17
C ARG A 436 -2.12 12.51 -2.46
N ARG A 437 -3.20 13.05 -3.02
CA ARG A 437 -3.78 14.33 -2.62
C ARG A 437 -4.93 14.08 -1.66
N ALA A 438 -4.77 14.49 -0.41
CA ALA A 438 -5.87 14.62 0.54
C ALA A 438 -6.47 16.02 0.39
N LEU A 439 -7.80 16.12 0.24
CA LEU A 439 -8.52 17.38 0.23
C LEU A 439 -9.46 17.41 1.44
N VAL A 440 -9.25 18.38 2.32
CA VAL A 440 -10.14 18.67 3.45
C VAL A 440 -11.07 19.79 3.02
N SER A 441 -12.35 19.48 2.79
CA SER A 441 -13.37 20.44 2.34
C SER A 441 -14.59 20.53 3.27
N SER A 442 -14.54 19.81 4.41
CA SER A 442 -15.63 19.72 5.38
C SER A 442 -15.07 19.71 6.81
N TYR A 443 -15.84 20.22 7.76
CA TYR A 443 -15.56 20.13 9.20
C TYR A 443 -15.48 18.67 9.70
N ILE A 444 -16.19 17.76 9.03
CA ILE A 444 -16.11 16.32 9.26
C ILE A 444 -15.58 15.68 7.98
N THR A 445 -14.32 15.28 8.01
CA THR A 445 -13.70 14.54 6.91
C THR A 445 -13.73 13.05 7.24
N PRO A 446 -14.33 12.19 6.39
CA PRO A 446 -14.30 10.76 6.62
C PRO A 446 -12.84 10.24 6.61
N PRO A 447 -12.52 9.18 7.36
CA PRO A 447 -11.16 8.69 7.47
C PRO A 447 -10.58 8.33 6.10
N HIS A 448 -9.43 8.90 5.76
CA HIS A 448 -8.70 8.54 4.55
C HIS A 448 -8.03 7.17 4.74
N GLN A 449 -8.42 6.18 3.93
CA GLN A 449 -7.76 4.88 3.93
C GLN A 449 -6.56 4.89 2.97
N LEU A 450 -5.37 5.17 3.51
CA LEU A 450 -4.13 5.06 2.76
C LEU A 450 -3.84 3.58 2.47
N ARG A 451 -3.55 3.25 1.20
CA ARG A 451 -3.16 1.91 0.79
C ARG A 451 -1.71 1.91 0.36
N VAL A 452 -0.89 1.17 1.09
CA VAL A 452 0.53 0.98 0.78
C VAL A 452 0.76 -0.43 0.29
N ARG A 453 1.69 -0.60 -0.65
CA ARG A 453 2.14 -1.90 -1.13
C ARG A 453 3.64 -1.97 -1.00
N LEU A 454 4.14 -3.03 -0.35
CA LEU A 454 5.57 -3.33 -0.31
C LEU A 454 6.12 -3.43 -1.74
N LYS A 455 7.27 -2.81 -1.97
CA LYS A 455 7.99 -2.97 -3.24
C LYS A 455 8.39 -4.44 -3.40
N PRO A 456 8.33 -5.02 -4.62
CA PRO A 456 8.74 -6.40 -4.83
C PRO A 456 10.15 -6.67 -4.30
N GLY A 457 10.32 -7.71 -3.49
CA GLY A 457 11.61 -8.08 -2.90
C GLY A 457 12.01 -7.30 -1.63
N LYS A 458 11.15 -6.43 -1.09
CA LYS A 458 11.35 -5.75 0.19
C LYS A 458 10.50 -6.38 1.30
N SER A 459 11.11 -6.59 2.46
CA SER A 459 10.46 -7.08 3.68
C SER A 459 10.01 -5.92 4.57
N HIS A 460 9.20 -6.21 5.60
CA HIS A 460 8.79 -5.20 6.59
C HIS A 460 9.98 -4.72 7.44
N ASP A 461 10.97 -5.61 7.65
CA ASP A 461 12.17 -5.29 8.43
C ASP A 461 13.06 -4.29 7.68
N ASP A 462 13.05 -4.30 6.34
CA ASP A 462 13.82 -3.37 5.50
C ASP A 462 13.35 -1.90 5.61
N LEU A 463 12.21 -1.63 6.25
CA LEU A 463 11.66 -0.27 6.42
C LEU A 463 12.27 0.49 7.61
N PHE A 464 12.84 -0.23 8.58
CA PHE A 464 13.41 0.33 9.81
C PHE A 464 14.91 0.01 9.96
N VAL A 465 15.49 -0.64 8.96
CA VAL A 465 16.94 -0.83 8.84
C VAL A 465 17.47 0.45 8.22
N GLU A 466 18.13 1.28 9.03
CA GLU A 466 19.22 2.07 8.48
C GLU A 466 20.19 1.09 7.82
N GLU A 467 20.57 1.32 6.57
CA GLU A 467 21.83 0.79 6.05
C GLU A 467 22.96 1.41 6.89
N GLY A 468 23.16 0.86 8.09
CA GLY A 468 23.83 1.53 9.20
C GLY A 468 23.90 0.72 10.52
N SER A 469 23.28 -0.47 10.63
CA SER A 469 23.58 -1.38 11.75
C SER A 469 24.32 -2.63 11.26
N SER A 470 25.62 -2.52 11.05
CA SER A 470 26.47 -3.71 10.97
C SER A 470 26.98 -4.07 12.35
N LYS A 471 26.81 -5.35 12.70
CA LYS A 471 27.61 -6.05 13.71
C LYS A 471 29.05 -5.55 13.67
N VAL A 472 29.54 -5.13 14.83
CA VAL A 472 30.94 -5.10 15.27
C VAL A 472 31.95 -5.64 14.24
N LYS A 473 32.77 -4.74 13.66
CA LYS A 473 34.25 -4.85 13.63
C LYS A 473 34.92 -3.62 13.00
N ARG A 474 35.72 -2.94 13.85
CA ARG A 474 36.97 -2.17 13.63
C ARG A 474 37.16 -1.27 12.38
N LYS A 475 37.40 0.02 12.70
CA LYS A 475 38.38 1.02 12.19
C LYS A 475 38.65 1.12 10.67
N GLN A 476 38.29 2.30 10.13
CA GLN A 476 39.12 3.41 9.59
C GLN A 476 38.65 3.92 8.22
N GLY A 477 38.30 5.21 8.16
CA GLY A 477 38.55 6.08 6.99
C GLY A 477 37.39 6.34 6.01
N GLN A 478 36.82 7.55 6.12
CA GLN A 478 36.24 8.39 5.05
C GLN A 478 34.82 8.11 4.49
N PRO A 479 34.10 9.19 4.05
CA PRO A 479 32.66 9.33 4.25
C PRO A 479 31.86 9.16 2.95
N VAL A 480 30.65 8.61 3.03
CA VAL A 480 29.73 8.55 1.89
C VAL A 480 28.37 9.10 2.30
N ALA A 481 28.06 10.27 1.74
CA ALA A 481 26.77 10.91 1.77
C ALA A 481 25.89 10.33 0.66
N GLY A 482 24.59 10.18 0.91
CA GLY A 482 23.62 10.03 -0.17
C GLY A 482 22.40 9.17 0.17
N LEU A 483 21.45 9.73 0.92
CA LEU A 483 20.02 9.40 0.72
C LEU A 483 19.02 10.41 1.33
N LEU A 484 19.46 11.56 1.87
CA LEU A 484 18.57 12.61 2.38
C LEU A 484 17.90 13.46 1.27
N GLY A 485 18.41 13.40 0.02
CA GLY A 485 17.92 14.22 -1.08
C GLY A 485 16.56 13.84 -1.66
N ALA A 486 15.99 12.67 -1.33
CA ALA A 486 14.76 12.19 -1.97
C ALA A 486 13.47 12.54 -1.21
N LEU A 487 13.54 13.03 0.03
CA LEU A 487 12.35 13.30 0.85
C LEU A 487 12.06 14.79 1.05
N GLN A 488 12.97 15.68 0.65
CA GLN A 488 12.79 17.13 0.77
C GLN A 488 11.90 17.74 -0.34
N SER A 489 11.56 16.98 -1.39
CA SER A 489 10.76 17.45 -2.54
C SER A 489 9.24 17.32 -2.37
N ILE A 490 8.74 16.90 -1.20
CA ILE A 490 7.31 16.57 -1.02
C ILE A 490 6.56 17.54 -0.10
N TRP A 491 7.22 18.38 0.69
CA TRP A 491 6.54 19.32 1.59
C TRP A 491 7.02 20.76 1.41
N GLY A 492 6.27 21.51 0.60
CA GLY A 492 6.40 22.96 0.49
C GLY A 492 5.05 23.58 0.13
N GLY A 493 4.49 24.37 1.06
CA GLY A 493 3.37 25.26 0.76
C GLY A 493 2.59 25.72 1.99
N TYR A 494 3.07 26.77 2.68
CA TYR A 494 2.35 28.03 2.97
C TYR A 494 3.23 29.00 3.78
N GLY A 495 3.50 30.21 3.24
CA GLY A 495 4.07 31.36 3.97
C GLY A 495 5.14 32.20 3.25
N LYS A 496 4.73 33.34 2.65
CA LYS A 496 5.46 34.49 2.06
C LYS A 496 6.56 35.10 2.97
N ASP A 497 7.52 35.94 2.57
CA ASP A 497 8.02 36.59 1.33
C ASP A 497 9.43 37.16 1.69
N SER A 498 10.47 36.98 0.86
CA SER A 498 11.54 38.00 0.64
C SER A 498 12.53 37.56 -0.46
N LYS A 499 12.77 38.46 -1.41
CA LYS A 499 13.64 38.30 -2.61
C LYS A 499 15.14 38.26 -2.29
N ALA A 500 15.90 37.39 -2.95
CA ALA A 500 16.86 37.73 -4.03
C ALA A 500 18.09 36.78 -4.13
N SER A 501 18.49 36.57 -5.39
CA SER A 501 19.75 36.07 -5.97
C SER A 501 20.09 34.58 -5.95
N ASP A 502 20.19 34.06 -7.17
CA ASP A 502 20.77 32.80 -7.61
C ASP A 502 22.25 32.64 -7.22
N GLU A 503 22.61 31.49 -6.67
CA GLU A 503 23.78 30.71 -7.08
C GLU A 503 23.69 29.30 -6.48
N VAL A 504 23.68 28.30 -7.37
CA VAL A 504 23.52 26.89 -7.02
C VAL A 504 24.87 26.36 -6.55
N ASN A 505 25.11 26.40 -5.24
CA ASN A 505 26.17 25.63 -4.61
C ASN A 505 25.57 24.40 -3.91
N ALA A 506 25.95 23.22 -4.41
CA ALA A 506 25.72 21.94 -3.76
C ALA A 506 26.15 22.03 -2.28
N PRO A 507 25.39 21.49 -1.31
CA PRO A 507 25.87 21.50 0.05
C PRO A 507 27.04 20.50 0.12
N ALA A 508 28.23 21.06 0.30
CA ALA A 508 29.39 20.34 0.78
C ALA A 508 28.99 19.48 1.98
N LYS A 509 29.60 18.31 2.09
CA LYS A 509 29.67 17.55 3.34
C LYS A 509 30.06 18.53 4.46
N LYS A 510 29.09 18.97 5.25
CA LYS A 510 29.38 19.36 6.62
C LYS A 510 29.68 18.04 7.33
N GLU A 511 30.97 17.71 7.41
CA GLU A 511 31.48 17.27 8.72
C GLU A 511 30.81 18.17 9.76
N LEU A 512 30.23 17.59 10.82
CA LEU A 512 29.72 18.39 11.94
C LEU A 512 30.87 19.25 12.43
N ALA A 513 30.94 20.46 11.89
CA ALA A 513 31.84 21.50 12.28
C ALA A 513 31.32 21.98 13.62
N ASP A 514 31.86 21.41 14.70
CA ASP A 514 31.97 21.96 16.06
C ASP A 514 30.79 22.85 16.53
N GLY A 515 29.58 22.48 16.13
CA GLY A 515 28.34 23.16 16.45
C GLY A 515 27.67 22.33 17.53
N GLU A 516 27.56 22.90 18.72
CA GLU A 516 27.03 22.22 19.89
C GLU A 516 25.66 21.59 19.59
N GLU A 517 25.55 20.28 19.84
CA GLU A 517 24.32 19.50 19.65
C GLU A 517 23.16 20.10 20.48
N THR A 518 21.99 20.28 19.86
CA THR A 518 20.82 20.87 20.53
C THR A 518 20.17 19.86 21.46
N ILE A 519 20.00 20.24 22.73
CA ILE A 519 19.34 19.42 23.75
C ILE A 519 17.84 19.70 23.72
N HIS A 520 17.05 18.65 23.50
CA HIS A 520 15.59 18.75 23.44
C HIS A 520 14.96 18.36 24.78
N ILE A 521 14.22 19.31 25.36
CA ILE A 521 13.55 19.15 26.65
C ILE A 521 12.05 19.26 26.45
N PHE A 522 11.29 18.34 27.04
CA PHE A 522 9.84 18.29 26.98
C PHE A 522 9.26 18.54 28.36
N SER A 523 8.25 19.40 28.47
CA SER A 523 7.57 19.66 29.74
C SER A 523 6.09 20.00 29.54
N VAL A 524 5.33 19.90 30.62
CA VAL A 524 3.90 20.21 30.65
C VAL A 524 3.56 20.96 31.93
N ALA A 525 2.75 22.00 31.79
CA ALA A 525 2.19 22.73 32.90
C ALA A 525 0.69 22.94 32.69
N SER A 526 -0.06 22.97 33.78
CA SER A 526 -1.45 23.41 33.74
C SER A 526 -1.80 24.26 34.95
N GLY A 527 -2.28 25.48 34.67
CA GLY A 527 -2.59 26.48 35.67
C GLY A 527 -1.40 27.40 35.97
N HIS A 528 -1.71 28.61 36.41
CA HIS A 528 -0.74 29.72 36.54
C HIS A 528 0.41 29.43 37.50
N LEU A 529 0.17 28.68 38.58
CA LEU A 529 1.23 28.27 39.50
C LEU A 529 2.29 27.41 38.78
N TYR A 530 1.85 26.39 38.05
CA TYR A 530 2.75 25.49 37.34
C TYR A 530 3.42 26.15 36.14
N GLU A 531 2.77 27.11 35.48
CA GLU A 531 3.39 27.93 34.42
C GLU A 531 4.51 28.82 34.97
N LYS A 532 4.32 29.35 36.19
CA LYS A 532 5.36 30.11 36.89
C LYS A 532 6.54 29.22 37.28
N LEU A 533 6.26 28.03 37.81
CA LEU A 533 7.30 27.05 38.11
C LEU A 533 8.02 26.58 36.84
N LEU A 534 7.29 26.37 35.75
CA LEU A 534 7.86 26.01 34.44
C LEU A 534 8.85 27.07 33.94
N SER A 535 8.54 28.35 34.12
CA SER A 535 9.47 29.44 33.78
C SER A 535 10.76 29.36 34.60
N ILE A 536 10.65 29.05 35.89
CA ILE A 536 11.81 28.86 36.78
C ILE A 536 12.60 27.61 36.37
N MET A 537 11.94 26.51 36.01
CA MET A 537 12.60 25.31 35.51
C MET A 537 13.44 25.61 34.26
N ILE A 538 12.87 26.34 33.29
CA ILE A 538 13.56 26.77 32.06
C ILE A 538 14.81 27.60 32.41
N LEU A 539 14.70 28.57 33.31
CA LEU A 539 15.86 29.37 33.74
C LEU A 539 16.91 28.53 34.44
N SER A 540 16.50 27.60 35.32
CA SER A 540 17.44 26.74 36.02
C SER A 540 18.21 25.83 35.07
N VAL A 541 17.56 25.32 34.02
CA VAL A 541 18.25 24.56 32.97
C VAL A 541 19.23 25.47 32.22
N ARG A 542 18.77 26.62 31.73
CA ARG A 542 19.62 27.52 30.93
C ARG A 542 20.83 28.00 31.70
N ASN A 543 20.69 28.32 32.98
CA ASN A 543 21.81 28.81 33.79
C ASN A 543 22.87 27.73 34.07
N ASN A 544 22.53 26.45 33.90
CA ASN A 544 23.43 25.33 34.14
C ASN A 544 23.91 24.61 32.88
N THR A 545 23.53 25.06 31.68
CA THR A 545 24.01 24.49 30.41
C THR A 545 24.34 25.57 29.39
N LYS A 546 25.43 25.37 28.65
CA LYS A 546 25.81 26.29 27.55
C LYS A 546 25.21 25.87 26.21
N ASN A 547 24.93 24.57 26.07
CA ASN A 547 24.44 23.96 24.84
C ASN A 547 23.14 24.61 24.34
N PRO A 548 22.91 24.61 23.02
CA PRO A 548 21.64 25.07 22.46
C PRO A 548 20.48 24.24 23.02
N LEU A 549 19.40 24.93 23.41
CA LEU A 549 18.22 24.31 24.00
C LEU A 549 17.01 24.42 23.06
N HIS A 550 16.22 23.36 23.03
CA HIS A 550 14.90 23.36 22.42
C HIS A 550 13.85 22.81 23.41
N PHE A 551 12.93 23.66 23.87
CA PHE A 551 11.82 23.27 24.73
C PHE A 551 10.54 22.94 23.96
N TRP A 552 9.94 21.79 24.25
CA TRP A 552 8.68 21.35 23.68
C TRP A 552 7.57 21.40 24.73
N PHE A 553 6.43 21.97 24.37
CA PHE A 553 5.28 22.08 25.28
C PHE A 553 4.00 21.55 24.66
N ILE A 554 3.12 20.96 25.49
CA ILE A 554 1.79 20.53 25.03
C ILE A 554 0.85 21.73 24.93
N ASP A 555 0.44 22.06 23.70
CA ASP A 555 -0.33 23.27 23.39
C ASP A 555 -1.65 23.38 24.17
N ASN A 556 -2.35 22.26 24.35
CA ASN A 556 -3.72 22.23 24.88
C ASN A 556 -3.83 22.58 26.37
N PHE A 557 -2.72 22.53 27.13
CA PHE A 557 -2.76 22.66 28.59
C PHE A 557 -2.26 24.00 29.12
N LEU A 558 -1.58 24.78 28.28
CA LEU A 558 -0.99 26.08 28.60
C LEU A 558 -1.99 27.23 28.42
N SER A 559 -1.91 28.21 29.32
CA SER A 559 -2.71 29.43 29.24
C SER A 559 -2.26 30.35 28.10
N PRO A 560 -3.18 31.13 27.51
CA PRO A 560 -2.82 32.17 26.53
C PRO A 560 -1.78 33.16 27.07
N LYS A 561 -1.82 33.46 28.38
CA LYS A 561 -0.86 34.35 29.04
C LYS A 561 0.57 33.79 28.96
N PHE A 562 0.76 32.50 29.24
CA PHE A 562 2.07 31.88 29.12
C PHE A 562 2.53 31.79 27.66
N LYS A 563 1.64 31.45 26.72
CA LYS A 563 1.97 31.41 25.28
C LYS A 563 2.40 32.77 24.73
N ALA A 564 1.85 33.87 25.26
CA ALA A 564 2.27 35.22 24.91
C ALA A 564 3.61 35.62 25.57
N PHE A 565 3.94 35.04 26.72
CA PHE A 565 5.15 35.35 27.50
C PHE A 565 6.40 34.56 27.05
N ILE A 566 6.26 33.28 26.68
CA ILE A 566 7.38 32.41 26.31
C ILE A 566 8.28 32.94 25.18
N PRO A 567 7.81 33.68 24.14
CA PRO A 567 8.70 34.24 23.13
C PRO A 567 9.72 35.22 23.69
N GLN A 568 9.35 35.97 24.75
CA GLN A 568 10.26 36.92 25.39
C GLN A 568 11.29 36.22 26.26
N LEU A 569 10.86 35.17 26.96
CA LEU A 569 11.76 34.30 27.70
C LEU A 569 12.78 33.66 26.74
N ALA A 570 12.31 33.13 25.60
CA ALA A 570 13.15 32.54 24.56
C ALA A 570 14.18 33.54 24.00
N ALA A 571 13.75 34.76 23.68
CA ALA A 571 14.63 35.80 23.17
C ALA A 571 15.68 36.26 24.20
N ARG A 572 15.29 36.33 25.49
CA ARG A 572 16.18 36.79 26.57
C ARG A 572 17.27 35.78 26.91
N TYR A 573 16.93 34.49 26.85
CA TYR A 573 17.78 33.38 27.32
C TYR A 573 18.31 32.48 26.21
N ASP A 574 18.08 32.87 24.94
CA ASP A 574 18.58 32.20 23.74
C ASP A 574 18.27 30.69 23.69
N PHE A 575 16.97 30.38 23.67
CA PHE A 575 16.50 29.01 23.44
C PHE A 575 15.38 28.96 22.40
N LYS A 576 15.23 27.81 21.75
CA LYS A 576 14.11 27.54 20.84
C LYS A 576 12.96 26.87 21.57
N TYR A 577 11.76 27.03 21.06
CA TYR A 577 10.61 26.32 21.57
C TYR A 577 9.57 26.06 20.48
N ASP A 578 8.80 24.99 20.67
CA ASP A 578 7.69 24.64 19.80
C ASP A 578 6.53 24.05 20.62
N PHE A 579 5.30 24.31 20.14
CA PHE A 579 4.09 23.73 20.71
C PHE A 579 3.69 22.49 19.93
N VAL A 580 3.53 21.38 20.64
CA VAL A 580 3.10 20.10 20.08
C VAL A 580 1.73 19.72 20.59
N THR A 581 0.94 19.08 19.73
CA THR A 581 -0.38 18.58 20.10
C THR A 581 -0.71 17.36 19.27
N TYR A 582 -1.42 16.42 19.90
CA TYR A 582 -1.92 15.23 19.24
C TYR A 582 -3.34 14.97 19.72
N LYS A 583 -4.28 14.77 18.79
CA LYS A 583 -5.66 14.49 19.16
C LYS A 583 -5.77 13.08 19.71
N TRP A 584 -6.45 12.93 20.86
CA TRP A 584 -6.72 11.61 21.44
C TRP A 584 -7.41 10.68 20.42
N PRO A 585 -6.84 9.51 20.09
CA PRO A 585 -7.44 8.61 19.11
C PRO A 585 -8.77 8.03 19.60
N SER A 586 -9.75 7.92 18.70
CA SER A 586 -11.09 7.43 19.04
C SER A 586 -11.15 5.96 19.49
N TRP A 587 -10.13 5.18 19.17
CA TRP A 587 -10.02 3.76 19.56
C TRP A 587 -9.30 3.54 20.90
N LEU A 588 -8.66 4.59 21.45
CA LEU A 588 -7.95 4.54 22.71
C LEU A 588 -8.91 4.93 23.84
N ASN A 589 -8.97 4.15 24.93
CA ASN A 589 -9.90 4.40 26.04
C ASN A 589 -9.76 5.84 26.55
N PRO A 590 -10.82 6.65 26.56
CA PRO A 590 -10.72 8.07 26.89
C PRO A 590 -10.49 8.31 28.38
N GLN A 591 -9.93 9.47 28.72
CA GLN A 591 -9.87 10.01 30.08
C GLN A 591 -10.71 11.28 30.15
N SER A 592 -11.55 11.40 31.19
CA SER A 592 -12.41 12.57 31.42
C SER A 592 -11.75 13.61 32.32
N GLU A 593 -10.87 13.18 33.23
CA GLU A 593 -10.20 14.06 34.18
C GLU A 593 -8.97 14.73 33.53
N LYS A 594 -8.88 16.07 33.67
CA LYS A 594 -7.79 16.87 33.10
C LYS A 594 -6.41 16.39 33.55
N GLN A 595 -6.26 16.06 34.82
CA GLN A 595 -4.99 15.59 35.38
C GLN A 595 -4.54 14.27 34.75
N ARG A 596 -5.47 13.31 34.62
CA ARG A 596 -5.20 12.02 33.97
C ARG A 596 -4.87 12.16 32.49
N LEU A 597 -5.50 13.12 31.80
CA LEU A 597 -5.12 13.46 30.42
C LEU A 597 -3.68 13.95 30.36
N ILE A 598 -3.27 14.90 31.22
CA ILE A 598 -1.88 15.40 31.27
C ILE A 598 -0.90 14.25 31.47
N TRP A 599 -1.16 13.35 32.43
CA TRP A 599 -0.35 12.16 32.66
C TRP A 599 -0.27 11.24 31.44
N ALA A 600 -1.39 11.00 30.76
CA ALA A 600 -1.41 10.20 29.55
C ALA A 600 -0.53 10.81 28.44
N TYR A 601 -0.60 12.13 28.25
CA TYR A 601 0.18 12.83 27.23
C TYR A 601 1.69 12.83 27.51
N LYS A 602 2.11 12.70 28.77
CA LYS A 602 3.53 12.54 29.14
C LYS A 602 4.15 11.24 28.60
N ILE A 603 3.34 10.20 28.37
CA ILE A 603 3.87 8.85 28.10
C ILE A 603 3.30 8.17 26.84
N LEU A 604 2.00 8.29 26.56
CA LEU A 604 1.32 7.47 25.54
C LEU A 604 1.62 7.89 24.11
N PHE A 605 2.09 9.11 23.87
CA PHE A 605 2.19 9.69 22.51
C PHE A 605 3.61 10.11 22.13
N LEU A 606 4.62 9.71 22.89
CA LEU A 606 6.01 10.12 22.69
C LEU A 606 6.55 9.81 21.27
N ASP A 607 6.08 8.75 20.63
CA ASP A 607 6.44 8.35 19.27
C ASP A 607 5.86 9.27 18.17
N VAL A 608 4.69 9.86 18.41
CA VAL A 608 3.91 10.63 17.41
C VAL A 608 3.81 12.12 17.71
N LEU A 609 4.13 12.55 18.94
CA LEU A 609 3.98 13.94 19.37
C LEU A 609 5.07 14.85 18.80
N PHE A 610 6.29 14.33 18.63
CA PHE A 610 7.44 15.08 18.13
C PHE A 610 7.72 14.81 16.65
N PRO A 611 8.27 15.78 15.91
CA PRO A 611 8.79 15.59 14.56
C PRO A 611 9.79 14.43 14.44
N GLN A 612 9.89 13.84 13.24
CA GLN A 612 10.71 12.65 13.00
C GLN A 612 12.22 12.90 13.11
N ASP A 613 12.65 14.13 12.89
CA ASP A 613 14.03 14.59 12.99
C ASP A 613 14.50 14.85 14.43
N VAL A 614 13.60 14.78 15.42
CA VAL A 614 13.98 14.84 16.85
C VAL A 614 14.45 13.45 17.30
N PRO A 615 15.73 13.28 17.67
CA PRO A 615 16.30 11.95 17.93
C PRO A 615 16.07 11.47 19.37
N LYS A 616 16.04 12.40 20.33
CA LYS A 616 16.00 12.13 21.77
C LYS A 616 15.28 13.27 22.47
N ILE A 617 14.60 12.99 23.58
CA ILE A 617 14.01 14.01 24.46
C ILE A 617 14.32 13.71 25.92
N ILE A 618 14.39 14.77 26.72
CA ILE A 618 14.45 14.70 28.19
C ILE A 618 13.16 15.32 28.71
N PHE A 619 12.39 14.58 29.49
CA PHE A 619 11.25 15.12 30.20
C PHE A 619 11.68 15.67 31.56
N ILE A 620 11.27 16.89 31.87
CA ILE A 620 11.49 17.54 33.17
C ILE A 620 10.15 18.13 33.64
N ASP A 621 9.66 17.69 34.81
CA ASP A 621 8.44 18.25 35.40
C ASP A 621 8.60 19.76 35.71
N ALA A 622 7.50 20.51 35.55
CA ALA A 622 7.50 21.97 35.64
C ALA A 622 7.94 22.52 37.01
N ASP A 623 7.83 21.75 38.07
CA ASP A 623 8.17 22.15 39.44
C ASP A 623 9.58 21.74 39.88
N GLN A 624 10.43 21.31 38.95
CA GLN A 624 11.83 21.02 39.24
C GLN A 624 12.74 22.23 39.11
N VAL A 625 13.83 22.21 39.88
CA VAL A 625 14.99 23.09 39.70
C VAL A 625 16.19 22.22 39.35
N VAL A 626 16.83 22.55 38.23
CA VAL A 626 18.00 21.85 37.70
C VAL A 626 19.28 22.57 38.11
N ARG A 627 20.25 21.83 38.65
CA ARG A 627 21.55 22.31 39.15
C ARG A 627 22.76 21.77 38.39
N ALA A 628 22.57 20.72 37.62
CA ALA A 628 23.62 20.10 36.80
C ALA A 628 23.42 20.42 35.32
N ASP A 629 24.46 20.19 34.53
CA ASP A 629 24.36 20.29 33.09
C ASP A 629 23.52 19.12 32.54
N VAL A 630 22.38 19.44 31.94
CA VAL A 630 21.48 18.45 31.33
C VAL A 630 22.13 17.69 30.16
N LYS A 631 23.26 18.18 29.64
CA LYS A 631 24.07 17.44 28.65
C LYS A 631 24.52 16.08 29.18
N GLU A 632 24.75 15.95 30.49
CA GLU A 632 25.11 14.66 31.08
C GLU A 632 24.00 13.60 30.91
N LEU A 633 22.71 13.99 30.98
CA LEU A 633 21.59 13.09 30.65
C LEU A 633 21.45 12.88 29.15
N TRP A 634 21.71 13.92 28.36
CA TRP A 634 21.64 13.84 26.90
C TRP A 634 22.64 12.83 26.34
N ASP A 635 23.86 12.81 26.87
CA ASP A 635 24.95 11.93 26.41
C ASP A 635 24.91 10.54 27.05
N LEU A 636 24.01 10.31 28.01
CA LEU A 636 23.93 9.06 28.74
C LEU A 636 23.54 7.89 27.82
N ASP A 637 24.37 6.85 27.85
CA ASP A 637 24.10 5.59 27.14
C ASP A 637 23.10 4.73 27.93
N LEU A 638 21.90 4.55 27.36
CA LEU A 638 20.80 3.77 27.94
C LEU A 638 21.02 2.25 27.85
N LYS A 639 22.19 1.77 27.40
CA LYS A 639 22.58 0.35 27.36
C LYS A 639 21.58 -0.53 26.60
N GLY A 640 21.04 0.00 25.51
CA GLY A 640 20.05 -0.67 24.65
C GLY A 640 18.61 -0.61 25.15
N ASN A 641 18.32 0.13 26.23
CA ASN A 641 16.95 0.46 26.61
C ASN A 641 16.47 1.70 25.84
N VAL A 642 15.16 1.80 25.59
CA VAL A 642 14.54 2.89 24.83
C VAL A 642 14.35 4.17 25.64
N TYR A 643 14.27 4.03 26.97
CA TYR A 643 14.11 5.12 27.90
C TYR A 643 14.81 4.83 29.23
N GLY A 644 15.05 5.88 29.99
CA GLY A 644 15.58 5.79 31.34
C GLY A 644 14.81 6.67 32.31
N PHE A 645 14.52 6.15 33.50
CA PHE A 645 13.82 6.85 34.57
C PHE A 645 14.65 6.82 35.85
N VAL A 646 14.47 7.82 36.71
CA VAL A 646 15.09 7.83 38.04
C VAL A 646 14.31 6.88 38.97
N PRO A 647 14.98 6.05 39.80
CA PRO A 647 14.29 5.22 40.77
C PRO A 647 13.71 6.08 41.90
N MET A 648 12.68 5.57 42.57
CA MET A 648 12.08 6.26 43.68
C MET A 648 13.04 6.33 44.88
N GLY A 649 13.21 7.52 45.46
CA GLY A 649 14.08 7.76 46.61
C GLY A 649 13.69 6.93 47.82
N ASP A 650 14.71 6.38 48.51
CA ASP A 650 14.49 5.45 49.61
C ASP A 650 15.45 5.65 50.80
N SER A 651 16.06 6.83 50.90
CA SER A 651 17.03 7.16 51.96
C SER A 651 16.44 7.92 53.16
N ASN A 652 15.22 8.47 53.08
CA ASN A 652 14.56 9.12 54.23
C ASN A 652 13.82 8.09 55.12
N PRO A 653 14.24 7.86 56.37
CA PRO A 653 13.60 6.89 57.27
C PRO A 653 12.19 7.30 57.71
N ASP A 654 11.88 8.61 57.76
CA ASP A 654 10.59 9.12 58.26
C ASP A 654 9.40 8.72 57.36
N THR A 655 9.69 8.35 56.11
CA THR A 655 8.68 7.97 55.12
C THR A 655 8.66 6.49 54.77
N GLU A 656 9.35 5.63 55.54
CA GLU A 656 9.40 4.18 55.30
C GLU A 656 7.99 3.55 55.23
N GLY A 657 7.09 3.96 56.13
CA GLY A 657 5.71 3.45 56.20
C GLY A 657 4.84 3.80 54.98
N PHE A 658 5.24 4.79 54.17
CA PHE A 658 4.50 5.21 52.98
C PHE A 658 5.00 4.56 51.68
N ARG A 659 6.07 3.75 51.73
CA ARG A 659 6.70 3.09 50.57
C ARG A 659 5.87 1.93 50.03
N PHE A 660 4.71 2.22 49.45
CA PHE A 660 3.77 1.22 48.96
C PHE A 660 4.38 0.28 47.91
N TRP A 661 5.41 0.71 47.16
CA TRP A 661 6.09 -0.11 46.16
C TRP A 661 6.98 -1.21 46.76
N LYS A 662 7.37 -1.11 48.04
CA LYS A 662 8.14 -2.14 48.76
C LYS A 662 7.25 -3.22 49.40
N GLN A 663 5.92 -3.13 49.22
CA GLN A 663 4.93 -4.05 49.78
C GLN A 663 3.79 -4.38 48.80
N GLY A 664 2.93 -5.32 49.19
CA GLY A 664 1.72 -5.67 48.46
C GLY A 664 1.92 -6.03 46.98
N TYR A 665 1.02 -5.51 46.14
CA TYR A 665 0.97 -5.79 44.71
C TYR A 665 2.27 -5.43 43.97
N TRP A 666 2.77 -4.20 44.17
CA TRP A 666 3.94 -3.69 43.45
C TRP A 666 5.21 -4.49 43.75
N LYS A 667 5.44 -4.89 45.01
CA LYS A 667 6.54 -5.77 45.36
C LYS A 667 6.45 -7.12 44.65
N SER A 668 5.25 -7.72 44.64
CA SER A 668 5.02 -9.00 43.99
C SER A 668 5.18 -8.92 42.47
N HIS A 669 4.75 -7.81 41.86
CA HIS A 669 4.81 -7.61 40.42
C HIS A 669 6.24 -7.31 39.96
N LEU A 670 6.95 -6.40 40.62
CA LEU A 670 8.28 -5.95 40.21
C LEU A 670 9.40 -6.93 40.60
N GLY A 671 9.19 -7.74 41.65
CA GLY A 671 10.23 -8.60 42.20
C GLY A 671 11.43 -7.78 42.66
N ASN A 672 12.57 -7.93 41.97
CA ASN A 672 13.81 -7.21 42.27
C ASN A 672 13.96 -5.90 41.46
N LYS A 673 13.02 -5.56 40.58
CA LYS A 673 13.09 -4.33 39.79
C LYS A 673 12.69 -3.11 40.64
N PRO A 674 13.35 -1.96 40.48
CA PRO A 674 12.98 -0.75 41.19
C PRO A 674 11.67 -0.17 40.65
N TYR A 675 10.96 0.56 41.51
CA TYR A 675 9.84 1.40 41.12
C TYR A 675 10.39 2.79 40.78
N HIS A 676 10.12 3.27 39.57
CA HIS A 676 10.64 4.53 39.04
C HIS A 676 9.63 5.67 39.12
N ILE A 677 10.13 6.90 39.08
CA ILE A 677 9.34 8.14 39.16
C ILE A 677 9.28 8.86 37.81
N SER A 678 8.09 9.35 37.44
CA SER A 678 7.81 9.99 36.13
C SER A 678 8.12 11.49 36.08
N ALA A 679 8.86 12.00 37.06
CA ALA A 679 9.20 13.42 37.16
C ALA A 679 10.39 13.81 36.25
N LEU A 680 11.33 12.89 36.04
CA LEU A 680 12.51 13.08 35.18
C LEU A 680 12.81 11.78 34.44
N PHE A 681 12.83 11.84 33.10
CA PHE A 681 13.17 10.69 32.27
C PHE A 681 13.75 11.09 30.91
N VAL A 682 14.52 10.18 30.31
CA VAL A 682 15.14 10.35 28.99
C VAL A 682 14.55 9.32 28.04
N VAL A 683 14.29 9.70 26.79
CA VAL A 683 13.74 8.81 25.76
C VAL A 683 14.55 8.94 24.49
N ASP A 684 15.10 7.82 24.01
CA ASP A 684 15.65 7.69 22.67
C ASP A 684 14.49 7.51 21.69
N LEU A 685 14.08 8.59 21.02
CA LEU A 685 12.91 8.56 20.13
C LEU A 685 13.14 7.74 18.86
N ILE A 686 14.39 7.64 18.40
CA ILE A 686 14.74 6.80 17.25
C ILE A 686 14.43 5.34 17.61
N GLU A 687 15.00 4.86 18.70
CA GLU A 687 14.83 3.48 19.12
C GLU A 687 13.40 3.20 19.59
N PHE A 688 12.76 4.14 20.30
CA PHE A 688 11.38 4.03 20.77
C PHE A 688 10.39 3.86 19.61
N ARG A 689 10.58 4.60 18.50
CA ARG A 689 9.78 4.45 17.27
C ARG A 689 10.12 3.16 16.54
N ARG A 690 11.42 2.84 16.38
CA ARG A 690 11.90 1.65 15.67
C ARG A 690 11.37 0.34 16.28
N THR A 691 11.27 0.30 17.61
CA THR A 691 10.78 -0.86 18.37
C THR A 691 9.30 -0.79 18.71
N SER A 692 8.57 0.21 18.20
CA SER A 692 7.11 0.36 18.37
C SER A 692 6.63 0.33 19.83
N ILE A 693 7.43 0.92 20.72
CA ILE A 693 7.13 0.91 22.16
C ILE A 693 5.89 1.73 22.49
N GLY A 694 5.66 2.83 21.78
CA GLY A 694 4.44 3.63 21.94
C GLY A 694 3.16 2.80 21.72
N GLU A 695 3.16 1.89 20.75
CA GLU A 695 2.03 0.97 20.51
C GLU A 695 1.87 -0.04 21.66
N SER A 696 2.97 -0.60 22.14
CA SER A 696 2.98 -1.51 23.30
C SER A 696 2.39 -0.85 24.55
N LEU A 697 2.83 0.36 24.89
CA LEU A 697 2.32 1.12 26.05
C LEU A 697 0.83 1.45 25.91
N ARG A 698 0.38 1.87 24.71
CA ARG A 698 -1.05 2.11 24.44
C ARG A 698 -1.89 0.83 24.54
N GLY A 699 -1.34 -0.32 24.14
CA GLY A 699 -1.96 -1.63 24.31
C GLY A 699 -2.17 -2.00 25.77
N VAL A 700 -1.10 -1.90 26.58
CA VAL A 700 -1.15 -2.14 28.04
C VAL A 700 -2.13 -1.17 28.71
N TYR A 701 -2.07 0.11 28.36
CA TYR A 701 -3.01 1.11 28.85
C TYR A 701 -4.47 0.74 28.53
N ASN A 702 -4.79 0.34 27.30
CA ASN A 702 -6.15 -0.04 26.90
C ASN A 702 -6.67 -1.27 27.67
N GLN A 703 -5.77 -2.15 28.10
CA GLN A 703 -6.12 -3.29 28.94
C GLN A 703 -6.44 -2.84 30.37
N LEU A 704 -5.58 -2.04 30.99
CA LEU A 704 -5.70 -1.63 32.40
C LEU A 704 -6.80 -0.58 32.62
N SER A 705 -6.86 0.44 31.75
CA SER A 705 -7.80 1.57 31.88
C SER A 705 -9.29 1.22 31.80
N ARG A 706 -9.64 -0.05 31.52
CA ARG A 706 -11.01 -0.56 31.65
C ARG A 706 -11.50 -0.52 33.10
N ASP A 707 -10.58 -0.71 34.05
CA ASP A 707 -10.82 -0.42 35.46
C ASP A 707 -10.28 0.99 35.77
N PRO A 708 -11.15 1.96 36.12
CA PRO A 708 -10.74 3.31 36.48
C PRO A 708 -9.73 3.36 37.65
N ASN A 709 -9.71 2.35 38.52
CA ASN A 709 -8.86 2.31 39.71
C ASN A 709 -7.50 1.62 39.49
N SER A 710 -7.23 1.11 38.28
CA SER A 710 -6.02 0.32 38.00
C SER A 710 -4.73 1.15 37.99
N LEU A 711 -4.80 2.38 37.47
CA LEU A 711 -3.67 3.27 37.26
C LEU A 711 -3.89 4.51 38.11
N ALA A 712 -3.32 4.52 39.32
CA ALA A 712 -3.46 5.62 40.26
C ALA A 712 -2.75 6.87 39.70
N ASN A 713 -1.48 6.72 39.34
CA ASN A 713 -0.68 7.73 38.65
C ASN A 713 -0.30 7.19 37.27
N LEU A 714 -1.11 7.49 36.25
CA LEU A 714 -0.99 6.88 34.93
C LEU A 714 0.41 6.99 34.30
N ASP A 715 1.06 8.16 34.41
CA ASP A 715 2.38 8.41 33.84
C ASP A 715 3.50 7.62 34.52
N GLN A 716 3.30 7.25 35.79
CA GLN A 716 4.28 6.49 36.59
C GLN A 716 3.98 4.99 36.62
N ASP A 717 2.73 4.62 36.89
CA ASP A 717 2.30 3.23 37.05
C ASP A 717 2.38 2.46 35.73
N LEU A 718 2.10 3.10 34.60
CA LEU A 718 2.11 2.41 33.30
C LEU A 718 3.51 1.93 32.90
N PRO A 719 4.58 2.76 32.90
CA PRO A 719 5.95 2.27 32.68
C PRO A 719 6.38 1.23 33.70
N ASN A 720 6.09 1.45 34.99
CA ASN A 720 6.46 0.52 36.06
C ASN A 720 5.79 -0.86 35.89
N PHE A 721 4.51 -0.89 35.53
CA PHE A 721 3.81 -2.14 35.24
C PHE A 721 4.41 -2.82 34.00
N ALA A 722 4.71 -2.05 32.96
CA ALA A 722 5.20 -2.56 31.67
C ALA A 722 6.69 -2.98 31.68
N GLN A 723 7.45 -2.74 32.77
CA GLN A 723 8.89 -3.01 32.85
C GLN A 723 9.35 -4.42 32.44
N HIS A 724 8.47 -5.42 32.52
CA HIS A 724 8.79 -6.79 32.09
C HIS A 724 8.76 -6.95 30.57
N GLN A 725 7.98 -6.13 29.88
CA GLN A 725 7.85 -6.10 28.43
C GLN A 725 8.71 -5.00 27.80
N VAL A 726 8.79 -3.84 28.46
CA VAL A 726 9.55 -2.67 28.04
C VAL A 726 10.52 -2.29 29.16
N PRO A 727 11.76 -2.82 29.14
CA PRO A 727 12.76 -2.55 30.16
C PRO A 727 13.05 -1.06 30.35
N ILE A 728 13.21 -0.64 31.60
CA ILE A 728 13.60 0.72 31.99
C ILE A 728 15.08 0.73 32.35
N PHE A 729 15.85 1.63 31.73
CA PHE A 729 17.19 1.97 32.25
C PHE A 729 17.04 2.77 33.54
N THR A 730 17.69 2.33 34.61
CA THR A 730 17.63 3.04 35.90
C THR A 730 18.68 4.14 35.91
N LEU A 731 18.24 5.39 35.90
CA LEU A 731 19.12 6.56 35.97
C LEU A 731 19.76 6.66 37.37
N PRO A 732 20.95 7.29 37.49
CA PRO A 732 21.58 7.52 38.78
C PRO A 732 20.68 8.34 39.72
N SER A 733 20.58 7.93 40.99
CA SER A 733 19.65 8.52 41.96
C SER A 733 19.95 9.99 42.28
N GLU A 734 21.16 10.48 42.04
CA GLU A 734 21.50 11.90 42.19
C GLU A 734 20.76 12.80 41.20
N TRP A 735 20.18 12.24 40.12
CA TRP A 735 19.40 13.01 39.15
C TRP A 735 18.08 13.52 39.68
N LEU A 736 17.53 12.95 40.75
CA LEU A 736 16.28 13.45 41.34
C LEU A 736 16.33 13.37 42.86
N TRP A 737 16.20 14.51 43.51
CA TRP A 737 16.07 14.60 44.95
C TRP A 737 14.74 15.24 45.33
N CYS A 738 14.12 14.73 46.40
CA CYS A 738 13.04 15.43 47.07
C CYS A 738 13.14 15.25 48.58
N GLU A 739 12.62 16.22 49.34
CA GLU A 739 12.69 16.21 50.80
C GLU A 739 11.91 15.06 51.44
N THR A 740 10.76 14.69 50.87
CA THR A 740 9.90 13.65 51.41
C THR A 740 10.58 12.28 51.43
N TRP A 741 11.37 11.94 50.41
CA TRP A 741 11.84 10.57 50.19
C TRP A 741 13.36 10.41 50.28
N CYS A 742 14.12 11.50 50.17
CA CYS A 742 15.57 11.50 50.18
C CYS A 742 16.14 12.14 51.45
N SER A 743 17.28 11.63 51.93
CA SER A 743 17.98 12.20 53.09
C SER A 743 18.55 13.59 52.78
N GLN A 744 18.69 14.43 53.80
CA GLN A 744 19.31 15.76 53.64
C GLN A 744 20.78 15.71 53.21
N GLU A 745 21.49 14.62 53.53
CA GLU A 745 22.87 14.42 53.07
C GLU A 745 22.95 14.30 51.55
N SER A 746 22.02 13.55 50.95
CA SER A 746 21.96 13.36 49.49
C SER A 746 21.58 14.62 48.70
N LYS A 747 21.04 15.65 49.37
CA LYS A 747 20.71 16.95 48.75
C LYS A 747 21.94 17.67 48.21
N LYS A 748 23.11 17.45 48.80
CA LYS A 748 24.37 18.12 48.42
C LYS A 748 24.84 17.70 47.03
N THR A 749 24.56 16.47 46.63
CA THR A 749 24.94 15.89 45.32
C THR A 749 23.78 15.90 44.33
N ALA A 750 22.61 16.45 44.71
CA ALA A 750 21.42 16.44 43.89
C ALA A 750 21.58 17.32 42.64
N LYS A 751 21.38 16.72 41.46
CA LYS A 751 21.44 17.38 40.15
C LYS A 751 20.13 18.04 39.77
N THR A 752 18.99 17.49 40.22
CA THR A 752 17.69 18.17 40.15
C THR A 752 16.96 18.00 41.48
N ILE A 753 16.11 18.97 41.80
CA ILE A 753 15.25 18.94 42.99
C ILE A 753 13.80 19.02 42.55
N ASP A 754 13.01 18.02 42.94
CA ASP A 754 11.57 17.98 42.72
C ASP A 754 10.80 18.41 43.97
N LEU A 755 9.73 19.19 43.74
CA LEU A 755 8.86 19.72 44.78
C LEU A 755 7.72 18.74 45.06
N CYS A 756 8.10 17.54 45.50
CA CYS A 756 7.16 16.47 45.87
C CYS A 756 6.24 16.88 47.01
N GLN A 757 4.98 16.42 46.96
CA GLN A 757 4.07 16.57 48.10
C GLN A 757 4.50 15.68 49.26
N ASN A 758 4.29 16.15 50.49
CA ASN A 758 4.58 15.41 51.70
C ASN A 758 3.29 14.74 52.22
N PRO A 759 3.28 13.42 52.49
CA PRO A 759 2.09 12.73 53.01
C PRO A 759 1.73 13.13 54.45
N LEU A 760 2.68 13.67 55.22
CA LEU A 760 2.52 14.08 56.62
C LEU A 760 2.11 15.55 56.77
N THR A 761 2.45 16.40 55.80
CA THR A 761 2.24 17.87 55.90
C THR A 761 1.71 18.44 54.60
N LYS A 762 0.72 19.35 54.66
CA LYS A 762 0.19 20.06 53.49
C LYS A 762 0.77 21.46 53.39
N GLU A 763 2.00 21.56 52.88
CA GLU A 763 2.68 22.83 52.59
C GLU A 763 2.47 23.23 51.11
N PRO A 764 2.13 24.49 50.77
CA PRO A 764 2.05 24.95 49.39
C PRO A 764 3.42 24.93 48.68
N LYS A 765 3.45 24.57 47.39
CA LYS A 765 4.70 24.42 46.62
C LYS A 765 5.63 25.64 46.64
N ILE A 766 5.08 26.86 46.60
CA ILE A 766 5.90 28.09 46.66
C ILE A 766 6.63 28.22 48.00
N VAL A 767 5.95 27.91 49.11
CA VAL A 767 6.54 28.01 50.46
C VAL A 767 7.65 26.97 50.60
N MET A 768 7.36 25.75 50.15
CA MET A 768 8.31 24.65 50.10
C MET A 768 9.53 24.99 49.25
N ALA A 769 9.34 25.59 48.07
CA ALA A 769 10.43 25.98 47.18
C ALA A 769 11.40 26.98 47.83
N LYS A 770 10.86 28.03 48.48
CA LYS A 770 11.66 29.04 49.20
C LYS A 770 12.46 28.45 50.37
N ARG A 771 11.89 27.46 51.06
CA ARG A 771 12.53 26.78 52.20
C ARG A 771 13.61 25.79 51.75
N ILE A 772 13.34 25.03 50.70
CA ILE A 772 14.21 23.93 50.26
C ILE A 772 15.34 24.43 49.36
N ILE A 773 15.07 25.35 48.45
CA ILE A 773 15.99 25.69 47.35
C ILE A 773 16.43 27.14 47.53
N ALA A 774 17.67 27.33 47.98
CA ALA A 774 18.21 28.65 48.31
C ALA A 774 18.22 29.61 47.11
N GLU A 775 18.53 29.10 45.93
CA GLU A 775 18.60 29.84 44.68
C GLU A 775 17.22 30.08 44.01
N TRP A 776 16.14 29.50 44.55
CA TRP A 776 14.82 29.61 43.92
C TRP A 776 14.29 31.04 43.93
N GLN A 777 14.56 31.80 45.00
CA GLN A 777 14.14 33.19 45.10
C GLN A 777 14.79 34.06 44.01
N THR A 778 16.05 33.79 43.67
CA THR A 778 16.76 34.47 42.57
C THR A 778 16.06 34.26 41.24
N TYR A 779 15.78 33.00 40.86
CA TYR A 779 15.06 32.70 39.62
C TYR A 779 13.64 33.28 39.62
N HIS A 780 12.97 33.24 40.77
CA HIS A 780 11.63 33.77 40.92
C HIS A 780 11.57 35.27 40.65
N ASP A 781 12.49 36.02 41.25
CA ASP A 781 12.55 37.47 41.12
C ASP A 781 12.91 37.88 39.69
N GLU A 782 13.79 37.12 39.03
CA GLU A 782 14.14 37.32 37.63
C GLU A 782 12.94 37.08 36.68
N VAL A 783 12.21 35.97 36.85
CA VAL A 783 10.97 35.71 36.08
C VAL A 783 9.91 36.78 36.36
N GLN A 784 9.74 37.19 37.62
CA GLN A 784 8.78 38.22 38.01
C GLN A 784 9.12 39.57 37.37
N HIS A 785 10.39 39.94 37.34
CA HIS A 785 10.85 41.18 36.72
C HIS A 785 10.54 41.19 35.22
N LEU A 786 10.92 40.12 34.50
CA LEU A 786 10.64 39.98 33.07
C LEU A 786 9.14 39.97 32.76
N GLN A 787 8.34 39.31 33.60
CA GLN A 787 6.89 39.32 33.44
C GLN A 787 6.30 40.72 33.65
N SER A 788 6.85 41.51 34.57
CA SER A 788 6.42 42.88 34.82
C SER A 788 6.83 43.81 33.66
N GLU A 789 8.03 43.65 33.11
CA GLU A 789 8.47 44.36 31.90
C GLU A 789 7.55 44.06 30.70
N PHE A 790 7.18 42.79 30.53
CA PHE A 790 6.23 42.37 29.49
C PHE A 790 4.85 43.03 29.66
N GLU A 791 4.29 42.96 30.87
CA GLU A 791 2.98 43.52 31.17
C GLU A 791 2.97 45.04 31.01
N ALA A 792 4.06 45.73 31.36
CA ALA A 792 4.24 47.15 31.14
C ALA A 792 4.33 47.52 29.65
N ALA A 793 5.04 46.73 28.85
CA ALA A 793 5.15 46.93 27.40
C ALA A 793 3.84 46.62 26.65
N ALA A 794 2.99 45.73 27.20
CA ALA A 794 1.71 45.34 26.64
C ALA A 794 0.53 46.27 27.04
N ALA A 795 0.73 47.18 28.01
CA ALA A 795 -0.30 48.10 28.45
C ALA A 795 -0.59 49.18 27.39
N PRO A 796 -1.87 49.46 27.08
CA PRO A 796 -2.22 50.55 26.17
C PRO A 796 -1.75 51.90 26.73
N PRO A 797 -1.34 52.87 25.89
CA PRO A 797 -0.88 54.17 26.37
C PRO A 797 -2.00 54.87 27.17
N PRO A 798 -1.67 55.49 28.31
CA PRO A 798 -2.67 56.19 29.11
C PRO A 798 -3.14 57.45 28.36
N GLY A 799 -4.37 57.46 27.84
CA GLY A 799 -5.03 58.69 27.39
C GLY A 799 -5.67 58.71 26.00
N GLY A 800 -5.82 57.59 25.29
CA GLY A 800 -6.62 57.55 24.06
C GLY A 800 -8.08 57.25 24.35
N LYS A 801 -8.96 58.26 24.34
CA LYS A 801 -10.41 58.03 24.23
C LYS A 801 -10.68 57.24 22.95
N VAL A 802 -11.22 56.04 23.08
CA VAL A 802 -11.79 55.29 21.96
C VAL A 802 -13.18 55.89 21.70
N GLU A 803 -13.29 56.75 20.68
CA GLU A 803 -14.58 56.96 20.01
C GLU A 803 -14.80 55.80 19.03
N LEU A 804 -15.76 54.94 19.43
CA LEU A 804 -16.46 53.85 18.74
C LEU A 804 -15.75 53.10 17.60
#